data_AF-A0A2V9YC67-F1
#
_entry.id   AF-A0A2V9YC67-F1
#
_cell.length_a   1.000
_cell.length_b   1.000
_cell.length_c   1.000
_cell.angle_alpha   90.00
_cell.angle_beta   90.00
_cell.angle_gamma   90.00
#
_symmetry.space_group_name_H-M   'P 1'
#
loop_
_entity.id
_entity.type
_entity.pdbx_description
1 polymer ?
#
loop_
_entity_poly.entity_id
_entity_poly.type
_entity_poly.pdbx_seq_one_letter_code
_entity_poly.pdbx_strand_id
1 'polypeptide(L)'
;MRVSLSTRLLLSTLFLSWHRGRDMKTSMRLLCGMVVLVMLALSAHGQQSTDYSFKLSKTDFPSTNSDVPIRVTVTVPPPMLTSISLSAPSAVGGNTVQGRVTLNTAAPSDLEVTMAADPLNAATVPSSVTIKEGETSAPFTVTTPLSKVTVGGHDTAVEIYAHYEVTKHVGLVILAPVSFDRMIDRVVDREHSFMDSVKQLHPLAETYIQNMHEDKDHNVLPVSDQYFLGRLSLAETTADQVFEKDKPSKSRHFLSPFTMLSGAFQRKYVPQGFAQMIVLDRNFQKSNYYFEFVRQEFLGEVKCIVVDVQPKEHSPKGLFAGRIWVEDRDFNIVRFNGTYTNGSNYNSYLHFDSWRINMQPGVWLPSYVYSEETEKHHSTPPFTQPRFKAQTRLWDYDAIRIKHQSEFTDVRVDAVRDESEGAPQDDMPLEALRNWERLAEDNAVDHLQKVGLLAPPGPVDKVLQTVVNNLIITNKLEIIPDVRCRVLLTTPVESFTIGHTIVVSRGLLDVLPDEASLAMMLSHELAHIVLGHKINTKFAFNDRFFFPDTVTFQRMDFSRNPADEQAADTKAMTLLASSPYNDKLATAGLFLKALQERAPVLANLIRPHMGNPLDIKGTVRLAPVASAAPQLESQKVEQIAALPLGGRIKLDPWSNEVSMKNVKHLTILSPAEKLPFEVTPFGPYLTRPSALQIETRASK
;
A
#
# COMPACT_ATOMS: atom_id res chain seq x y z
N MET A 1 -40.47 7.25 -26.82
CA MET A 1 -41.79 7.29 -27.48
C MET A 1 -42.50 8.56 -27.03
N ARG A 2 -42.73 9.54 -27.91
CA ARG A 2 -43.54 10.73 -27.59
C ARG A 2 -44.89 10.54 -28.28
N VAL A 3 -45.97 10.48 -27.50
CA VAL A 3 -47.33 10.46 -28.05
C VAL A 3 -47.81 11.91 -28.11
N SER A 4 -47.86 12.49 -29.31
CA SER A 4 -48.44 13.83 -29.53
C SER A 4 -49.96 13.69 -29.64
N LEU A 5 -50.67 13.83 -28.51
CA LEU A 5 -52.12 13.89 -28.49
C LEU A 5 -52.58 15.33 -28.79
N SER A 6 -53.19 15.58 -29.95
CA SER A 6 -53.99 16.78 -30.27
C SER A 6 -55.28 16.85 -29.44
N THR A 7 -55.18 16.53 -28.16
CA THR A 7 -56.29 16.11 -27.29
C THR A 7 -56.24 16.86 -25.96
N ARG A 8 -55.32 17.82 -25.77
CA ARG A 8 -55.33 18.73 -24.61
C ARG A 8 -56.57 19.63 -24.57
N LEU A 9 -57.17 19.95 -25.72
CA LEU A 9 -58.42 20.73 -25.77
C LEU A 9 -59.69 19.89 -25.53
N LEU A 10 -59.67 18.58 -25.80
CA LEU A 10 -60.84 17.70 -25.65
C LEU A 10 -60.86 16.96 -24.31
N LEU A 11 -59.70 16.54 -23.79
CA LEU A 11 -59.61 15.85 -22.50
C LEU A 11 -59.90 16.77 -21.31
N SER A 12 -59.55 18.06 -21.36
CA SER A 12 -59.87 19.01 -20.29
C SER A 12 -61.37 19.30 -20.22
N THR A 13 -62.05 19.43 -21.36
CA THR A 13 -63.52 19.60 -21.42
C THR A 13 -64.27 18.31 -21.04
N LEU A 14 -63.74 17.14 -21.39
CA LEU A 14 -64.34 15.86 -21.00
C LEU A 14 -64.12 15.55 -19.52
N PHE A 15 -62.93 15.80 -18.95
CA PHE A 15 -62.66 15.61 -17.50
C PHE A 15 -63.44 16.58 -16.61
N LEU A 16 -63.65 17.85 -17.02
CA LEU A 16 -64.48 18.77 -16.23
C LEU A 16 -65.98 18.45 -16.31
N SER A 17 -66.46 17.81 -17.40
CA SER A 17 -67.83 17.28 -17.46
C SER A 17 -68.01 15.93 -16.76
N TRP A 18 -66.90 15.23 -16.44
CA TRP A 18 -66.88 13.86 -15.93
C TRP A 18 -67.31 13.72 -14.45
N HIS A 19 -67.31 14.81 -13.68
CA HIS A 19 -67.64 14.75 -12.25
C HIS A 19 -69.14 14.88 -11.90
N ARG A 20 -70.04 14.86 -12.90
CA ARG A 20 -71.51 14.81 -12.66
C ARG A 20 -72.17 13.68 -13.45
N GLY A 21 -72.29 12.51 -12.80
CA GLY A 21 -73.35 11.52 -13.08
C GLY A 21 -72.95 10.28 -13.89
N ARG A 22 -72.62 9.19 -13.16
CA ARG A 22 -72.71 7.73 -13.45
C ARG A 22 -72.56 7.20 -14.90
N ASP A 23 -71.61 6.27 -15.12
CA ASP A 23 -71.84 4.81 -15.36
C ASP A 23 -70.48 4.04 -15.38
N MET A 24 -70.38 2.91 -14.67
CA MET A 24 -69.13 2.13 -14.48
C MET A 24 -68.70 1.38 -15.74
N LYS A 25 -69.65 1.06 -16.64
CA LYS A 25 -69.37 0.40 -17.93
C LYS A 25 -68.59 1.29 -18.89
N THR A 26 -68.86 2.59 -18.89
CA THR A 26 -68.21 3.57 -19.77
C THR A 26 -66.76 3.83 -19.35
N SER A 27 -66.50 3.88 -18.04
CA SER A 27 -65.14 3.99 -17.48
C SER A 27 -64.28 2.75 -17.78
N MET A 28 -64.86 1.55 -17.72
CA MET A 28 -64.15 0.31 -18.04
C MET A 28 -63.82 0.20 -19.54
N ARG A 29 -64.69 0.71 -20.42
CA ARG A 29 -64.42 0.79 -21.88
C ARG A 29 -63.34 1.81 -22.23
N LEU A 30 -63.30 2.96 -21.55
CA LEU A 30 -62.23 3.96 -21.73
C LEU A 30 -60.87 3.40 -21.28
N LEU A 31 -60.84 2.68 -20.16
CA LEU A 31 -59.66 1.98 -19.66
C LEU A 31 -59.21 0.87 -20.62
N CYS A 32 -60.15 0.09 -21.16
CA CYS A 32 -59.88 -0.95 -22.16
C CYS A 32 -59.33 -0.35 -23.47
N GLY A 33 -59.87 0.78 -23.92
CA GLY A 33 -59.34 1.54 -25.06
C GLY A 33 -57.91 2.04 -24.83
N MET A 34 -57.59 2.50 -23.61
CA MET A 34 -56.24 2.88 -23.21
C MET A 34 -55.28 1.67 -23.19
N VAL A 35 -55.73 0.50 -22.69
CA VAL A 35 -54.95 -0.74 -22.68
C VAL A 35 -54.69 -1.26 -24.09
N VAL A 36 -55.66 -1.17 -25.01
CA VAL A 36 -55.48 -1.51 -26.43
C VAL A 36 -54.50 -0.55 -27.10
N LEU A 37 -54.53 0.74 -26.77
CA LEU A 37 -53.57 1.73 -27.27
C LEU A 37 -52.13 1.41 -26.80
N VAL A 38 -51.97 0.98 -25.56
CA VAL A 38 -50.68 0.57 -24.98
C VAL A 38 -50.20 -0.75 -25.60
N MET A 39 -51.07 -1.73 -25.80
CA MET A 39 -50.76 -3.00 -26.48
C MET A 39 -50.35 -2.80 -27.95
N LEU A 40 -51.01 -1.89 -28.68
CA LEU A 40 -50.66 -1.56 -30.07
C LEU A 40 -49.33 -0.77 -30.18
N ALA A 41 -49.05 0.08 -29.20
CA ALA A 41 -47.75 0.74 -29.05
C ALA A 41 -46.62 -0.28 -28.80
N LEU A 42 -46.89 -1.36 -28.06
CA LEU A 42 -45.96 -2.48 -27.85
C LEU A 42 -45.78 -3.35 -29.12
N SER A 43 -46.78 -3.45 -30.00
CA SER A 43 -46.70 -4.23 -31.25
C SER A 43 -46.02 -3.50 -32.42
N ALA A 44 -45.79 -2.20 -32.31
CA ALA A 44 -45.12 -1.39 -33.34
C ALA A 44 -43.58 -1.56 -33.25
N HIS A 45 -43.09 -2.78 -33.45
CA HIS A 45 -41.67 -3.00 -33.74
C HIS A 45 -41.43 -2.74 -35.23
N GLY A 46 -40.54 -1.80 -35.57
CA GLY A 46 -39.93 -1.69 -36.91
C GLY A 46 -40.43 -0.60 -37.87
N GLN A 47 -41.49 0.18 -37.58
CA GLN A 47 -41.95 1.25 -38.49
C GLN A 47 -41.78 2.66 -37.92
N GLN A 48 -41.22 3.56 -38.74
CA GLN A 48 -40.73 4.90 -38.38
C GLN A 48 -41.86 5.89 -38.01
N SER A 49 -43.10 5.60 -38.39
CA SER A 49 -44.32 6.27 -37.92
C SER A 49 -45.54 5.44 -38.35
N THR A 50 -46.36 5.02 -37.40
CA THR A 50 -47.60 4.27 -37.69
C THR A 50 -48.80 5.07 -37.21
N ASP A 51 -49.68 5.42 -38.14
CA ASP A 51 -50.95 6.08 -37.83
C ASP A 51 -52.02 5.02 -37.55
N TYR A 52 -52.48 4.96 -36.32
CA TYR A 52 -53.62 4.13 -35.97
C TYR A 52 -54.89 4.96 -36.05
N SER A 53 -55.81 4.56 -36.93
CA SER A 53 -57.14 5.16 -37.02
C SER A 53 -58.17 4.31 -36.29
N PHE A 54 -58.77 4.85 -35.24
CA PHE A 54 -59.87 4.22 -34.53
C PHE A 54 -61.16 4.99 -34.82
N LYS A 55 -62.26 4.26 -34.99
CA LYS A 55 -63.61 4.85 -34.97
C LYS A 55 -64.24 4.54 -33.61
N LEU A 56 -64.59 5.57 -32.86
CA LEU A 56 -65.47 5.39 -31.70
C LEU A 56 -66.90 5.22 -32.23
N SER A 57 -67.46 4.02 -32.05
CA SER A 57 -68.83 3.71 -32.45
C SER A 57 -69.81 4.53 -31.62
N LYS A 58 -70.84 5.09 -32.30
CA LYS A 58 -71.97 5.78 -31.65
C LYS A 58 -72.63 4.98 -30.52
N THR A 59 -72.59 3.64 -30.56
CA THR A 59 -73.18 2.77 -29.53
C THR A 59 -72.44 2.84 -28.19
N ASP A 60 -71.18 3.29 -28.18
CA ASP A 60 -70.33 3.31 -26.98
C ASP A 60 -70.23 4.70 -26.33
N PHE A 61 -70.55 5.77 -27.07
CA PHE A 61 -70.53 7.17 -26.58
C PHE A 61 -71.71 7.98 -27.18
N PRO A 62 -72.87 8.06 -26.50
CA PRO A 62 -74.11 8.58 -27.09
C PRO A 62 -74.20 10.11 -27.23
N SER A 63 -73.16 10.87 -26.87
CA SER A 63 -73.18 12.35 -26.92
C SER A 63 -72.72 12.97 -28.25
N THR A 64 -72.40 12.17 -29.27
CA THR A 64 -72.00 12.67 -30.61
C THR A 64 -72.92 12.16 -31.72
N ASN A 65 -73.32 13.03 -32.64
CA ASN A 65 -74.26 12.71 -33.73
C ASN A 65 -73.67 11.90 -34.89
N SER A 66 -72.38 11.52 -34.83
CA SER A 66 -71.69 10.65 -35.80
C SER A 66 -70.46 9.98 -35.16
N ASP A 67 -69.98 8.89 -35.76
CA ASP A 67 -68.72 8.25 -35.36
C ASP A 67 -67.56 9.26 -35.44
N VAL A 68 -66.78 9.40 -34.37
CA VAL A 68 -65.64 10.33 -34.31
C VAL A 68 -64.36 9.55 -34.64
N PRO A 69 -63.62 9.90 -35.71
CA PRO A 69 -62.33 9.29 -35.98
C PRO A 69 -61.26 9.84 -35.02
N ILE A 70 -60.62 8.97 -34.25
CA ILE A 70 -59.43 9.29 -33.44
C ILE A 70 -58.20 8.79 -34.19
N ARG A 71 -57.26 9.70 -34.46
CA ARG A 71 -55.94 9.37 -34.98
C ARG A 71 -54.92 9.45 -33.86
N VAL A 72 -54.17 8.37 -33.65
CA VAL A 72 -53.03 8.35 -32.74
C VAL A 72 -51.78 8.10 -33.55
N THR A 73 -50.91 9.10 -33.58
CA THR A 73 -49.60 9.02 -34.22
C THR A 73 -48.56 8.67 -33.16
N VAL A 74 -47.90 7.54 -33.35
CA VAL A 74 -46.79 7.09 -32.50
C VAL A 74 -45.48 7.40 -33.22
N THR A 75 -44.68 8.31 -32.65
CA THR A 75 -43.36 8.65 -33.20
C THR A 75 -42.27 7.98 -32.37
N VAL A 76 -41.55 7.04 -33.00
CA VAL A 76 -40.31 6.48 -32.49
C VAL A 76 -39.18 7.41 -32.95
N PRO A 77 -38.28 7.87 -32.06
CA PRO A 77 -37.16 8.69 -32.50
C PRO A 77 -36.31 7.87 -33.48
N PRO A 78 -35.74 8.51 -34.53
CA PRO A 78 -34.90 7.80 -35.47
C PRO A 78 -33.70 7.16 -34.74
N PRO A 79 -33.25 5.97 -35.18
CA PRO A 79 -32.07 5.34 -34.64
C PRO A 79 -30.87 6.27 -34.88
N MET A 80 -30.04 6.45 -33.85
CA MET A 80 -28.79 7.20 -33.93
C MET A 80 -27.75 6.54 -33.03
N LEU A 81 -26.48 6.70 -33.39
CA LEU A 81 -25.36 6.13 -32.64
C LEU A 81 -25.18 6.83 -31.29
N THR A 82 -25.25 6.07 -30.20
CA THR A 82 -25.04 6.56 -28.83
C THR A 82 -23.60 6.37 -28.39
N SER A 83 -23.00 5.21 -28.66
CA SER A 83 -21.65 4.88 -28.20
C SER A 83 -20.92 3.89 -29.11
N ILE A 84 -19.59 3.96 -29.04
CA ILE A 84 -18.64 2.95 -29.49
C ILE A 84 -17.74 2.60 -28.29
N SER A 85 -17.41 1.33 -28.11
CA SER A 85 -16.58 0.85 -27.00
C SER A 85 -15.64 -0.26 -27.43
N LEU A 86 -14.50 -0.39 -26.74
CA LEU A 86 -13.52 -1.47 -26.92
C LEU A 86 -13.40 -2.30 -25.65
N SER A 87 -13.01 -3.58 -25.80
CA SER A 87 -12.74 -4.48 -24.68
C SER A 87 -11.46 -4.13 -23.93
N ALA A 88 -10.52 -3.42 -24.58
CA ALA A 88 -9.29 -2.93 -23.99
C ALA A 88 -8.85 -1.61 -24.67
N PRO A 89 -8.32 -0.62 -23.93
CA PRO A 89 -7.88 0.66 -24.47
C PRO A 89 -6.49 0.59 -25.15
N SER A 90 -5.81 -0.54 -25.10
CA SER A 90 -4.48 -0.75 -25.71
C SER A 90 -4.24 -2.20 -26.11
N ALA A 91 -3.46 -2.45 -27.16
CA ALA A 91 -3.04 -3.78 -27.58
C ALA A 91 -1.64 -3.79 -28.20
N VAL A 92 -0.86 -4.86 -27.99
CA VAL A 92 0.42 -5.06 -28.68
C VAL A 92 0.16 -5.35 -30.16
N GLY A 93 0.92 -4.69 -31.06
CA GLY A 93 0.81 -4.87 -32.50
C GLY A 93 0.85 -6.34 -32.92
N GLY A 94 -0.13 -6.75 -33.73
CA GLY A 94 -0.38 -8.13 -34.14
C GLY A 94 -1.53 -8.83 -33.39
N ASN A 95 -2.05 -8.24 -32.31
CA ASN A 95 -3.23 -8.74 -31.60
C ASN A 95 -4.54 -8.08 -32.09
N THR A 96 -5.67 -8.67 -31.71
CA THR A 96 -7.01 -8.14 -32.00
C THR A 96 -7.69 -7.59 -30.75
N VAL A 97 -8.58 -6.62 -30.93
CA VAL A 97 -9.41 -6.03 -29.86
C VAL A 97 -10.87 -6.12 -30.29
N GLN A 98 -11.74 -6.55 -29.37
CA GLN A 98 -13.17 -6.61 -29.62
C GLN A 98 -13.82 -5.26 -29.33
N GLY A 99 -14.70 -4.81 -30.21
CA GLY A 99 -15.45 -3.58 -30.07
C GLY A 99 -16.95 -3.78 -30.22
N ARG A 100 -17.73 -2.78 -29.80
CA ARG A 100 -19.20 -2.77 -29.93
C ARG A 100 -19.71 -1.37 -30.22
N VAL A 101 -20.63 -1.27 -31.18
CA VAL A 101 -21.41 -0.06 -31.48
C VAL A 101 -22.82 -0.21 -30.91
N THR A 102 -23.41 0.89 -30.42
CA THR A 102 -24.72 0.89 -29.76
C THR A 102 -25.58 2.06 -30.24
N LEU A 103 -26.86 1.79 -30.50
CA LEU A 103 -27.89 2.75 -30.88
C LEU A 103 -28.76 3.15 -29.66
N ASN A 104 -29.45 4.29 -29.79
CA ASN A 104 -30.42 4.76 -28.80
C ASN A 104 -31.74 3.96 -28.80
N THR A 105 -32.07 3.29 -29.91
CA THR A 105 -33.26 2.46 -30.10
C THR A 105 -32.94 1.25 -30.98
N ALA A 106 -33.81 0.23 -30.97
CA ALA A 106 -33.68 -0.92 -31.86
C ALA A 106 -33.72 -0.50 -33.34
N ALA A 107 -32.92 -1.16 -34.17
CA ALA A 107 -32.83 -0.89 -35.59
C ALA A 107 -34.16 -1.28 -36.30
N PRO A 108 -34.80 -0.37 -37.07
CA PRO A 108 -36.07 -0.65 -37.75
C PRO A 108 -35.91 -1.55 -38.99
N SER A 109 -34.70 -1.66 -39.52
CA SER A 109 -34.26 -2.58 -40.57
C SER A 109 -32.77 -2.85 -40.37
N ASP A 110 -32.13 -3.68 -41.19
CA ASP A 110 -30.67 -3.78 -41.17
C ASP A 110 -30.05 -2.39 -41.42
N LEU A 111 -29.24 -1.93 -40.48
CA LEU A 111 -28.54 -0.64 -40.54
C LEU A 111 -27.05 -0.84 -40.70
N GLU A 112 -26.47 -0.13 -41.66
CA GLU A 112 -25.04 -0.17 -41.93
C GLU A 112 -24.34 1.01 -41.25
N VAL A 113 -23.51 0.71 -40.23
CA VAL A 113 -22.67 1.71 -39.54
C VAL A 113 -21.33 1.75 -40.25
N THR A 114 -20.97 2.89 -40.83
CA THR A 114 -19.66 3.07 -41.47
C THR A 114 -18.58 3.23 -40.43
N MET A 115 -17.43 2.59 -40.66
CA MET A 115 -16.33 2.53 -39.70
C MET A 115 -15.04 3.03 -40.35
N ALA A 116 -14.20 3.72 -39.58
CA ALA A 116 -12.90 4.18 -40.02
C ALA A 116 -11.89 4.19 -38.87
N ALA A 117 -10.60 4.17 -39.18
CA ALA A 117 -9.51 4.32 -38.24
C ALA A 117 -8.56 5.44 -38.70
N ASP A 118 -8.06 6.22 -37.75
CA ASP A 118 -7.10 7.32 -37.98
C ASP A 118 -5.92 7.16 -37.02
N PRO A 119 -4.65 7.12 -37.48
CA PRO A 119 -4.20 7.21 -38.87
C PRO A 119 -4.56 6.00 -39.75
N LEU A 120 -4.84 6.27 -41.02
CA LEU A 120 -5.17 5.25 -42.02
C LEU A 120 -4.02 4.23 -42.12
N ASN A 121 -4.33 2.94 -41.98
CA ASN A 121 -3.41 1.78 -41.90
C ASN A 121 -2.78 1.50 -40.53
N ALA A 122 -3.02 2.30 -39.48
CA ALA A 122 -2.53 1.98 -38.14
C ALA A 122 -3.29 0.81 -37.49
N ALA A 123 -4.59 0.70 -37.76
CA ALA A 123 -5.41 -0.45 -37.40
C ALA A 123 -6.37 -0.78 -38.55
N THR A 124 -6.71 -2.05 -38.70
CA THR A 124 -7.73 -2.52 -39.65
C THR A 124 -9.03 -2.73 -38.90
N VAL A 125 -10.08 -2.01 -39.31
CA VAL A 125 -11.46 -2.23 -38.89
C VAL A 125 -12.30 -2.62 -40.12
N PRO A 126 -13.44 -3.31 -39.96
CA PRO A 126 -14.40 -3.49 -41.06
C PRO A 126 -14.77 -2.13 -41.65
N SER A 127 -15.04 -2.03 -42.95
CA SER A 127 -15.53 -0.77 -43.57
C SER A 127 -16.94 -0.41 -43.08
N SER A 128 -17.71 -1.41 -42.69
CA SER A 128 -19.01 -1.25 -42.07
C SER A 128 -19.37 -2.40 -41.13
N VAL A 129 -20.30 -2.12 -40.22
CA VAL A 129 -20.86 -3.08 -39.27
C VAL A 129 -22.38 -3.03 -39.41
N THR A 130 -23.01 -4.18 -39.64
CA THR A 130 -24.47 -4.28 -39.77
C THR A 130 -25.10 -4.52 -38.40
N ILE A 131 -25.95 -3.61 -37.97
CA ILE A 131 -26.88 -3.84 -36.85
C ILE A 131 -28.16 -4.41 -37.44
N LYS A 132 -28.51 -5.64 -37.06
CA LYS A 132 -29.68 -6.34 -37.58
C LYS A 132 -30.98 -5.71 -37.10
N GLU A 133 -32.03 -5.84 -37.90
CA GLU A 133 -33.38 -5.42 -37.49
C GLU A 133 -33.72 -5.95 -36.09
N GLY A 134 -34.28 -5.09 -35.23
CA GLY A 134 -34.64 -5.40 -33.85
C GLY A 134 -33.48 -5.31 -32.84
N GLU A 135 -32.22 -5.29 -33.28
CA GLU A 135 -31.05 -5.18 -32.40
C GLU A 135 -30.69 -3.73 -32.10
N THR A 136 -30.07 -3.49 -30.94
CA THR A 136 -29.55 -2.16 -30.56
C THR A 136 -28.04 -2.07 -30.66
N SER A 137 -27.34 -3.18 -30.92
CA SER A 137 -25.88 -3.20 -30.94
C SER A 137 -25.32 -4.29 -31.85
N ALA A 138 -24.10 -4.09 -32.33
CA ALA A 138 -23.36 -5.09 -33.07
C ALA A 138 -21.88 -5.09 -32.66
N PRO A 139 -21.22 -6.26 -32.61
CA PRO A 139 -19.80 -6.36 -32.35
C PRO A 139 -18.98 -6.06 -33.62
N PHE A 140 -17.73 -5.63 -33.42
CA PHE A 140 -16.73 -5.53 -34.48
C PHE A 140 -15.36 -5.92 -33.95
N THR A 141 -14.45 -6.30 -34.84
CA THR A 141 -13.08 -6.65 -34.46
C THR A 141 -12.12 -5.61 -35.02
N VAL A 142 -11.24 -5.10 -34.17
CA VAL A 142 -10.09 -4.29 -34.58
C VAL A 142 -8.88 -5.21 -34.69
N THR A 143 -8.21 -5.19 -35.83
CA THR A 143 -6.97 -5.96 -36.05
C THR A 143 -5.80 -5.00 -36.13
N THR A 144 -4.81 -5.17 -35.26
CA THR A 144 -3.58 -4.37 -35.32
C THR A 144 -2.56 -5.05 -36.24
N PRO A 145 -1.87 -4.31 -37.13
CA PRO A 145 -0.90 -4.90 -38.05
C PRO A 145 0.29 -5.48 -37.29
N LEU A 146 0.74 -6.66 -37.73
CA LEU A 146 1.99 -7.26 -37.27
C LEU A 146 3.15 -6.50 -37.94
N SER A 147 3.88 -5.67 -37.20
CA SER A 147 5.08 -5.00 -37.73
C SER A 147 6.16 -6.06 -38.02
N LYS A 148 6.41 -6.32 -39.30
CA LYS A 148 7.39 -7.35 -39.76
C LYS A 148 8.85 -6.89 -39.69
N VAL A 149 9.12 -5.63 -39.33
CA VAL A 149 10.48 -5.08 -39.28
C VAL A 149 10.58 -4.10 -38.12
N THR A 150 11.51 -4.41 -37.23
CA THR A 150 12.11 -3.49 -36.25
C THR A 150 11.27 -3.12 -35.04
N VAL A 151 12.04 -2.95 -33.99
CA VAL A 151 11.65 -2.71 -32.62
C VAL A 151 12.17 -1.33 -32.29
N GLY A 152 11.27 -0.47 -31.84
CA GLY A 152 11.54 0.96 -31.68
C GLY A 152 10.51 1.88 -32.33
N GLY A 153 9.30 1.39 -32.62
CA GLY A 153 8.17 2.29 -32.89
C GLY A 153 7.74 3.01 -31.61
N HIS A 154 7.29 4.26 -31.76
CA HIS A 154 6.49 4.92 -30.72
C HIS A 154 5.12 4.25 -30.64
N ASP A 155 4.52 4.23 -29.44
CA ASP A 155 3.12 3.83 -29.30
C ASP A 155 2.26 4.63 -30.26
N THR A 156 1.43 3.93 -31.03
CA THR A 156 0.59 4.59 -32.04
C THR A 156 -0.79 4.78 -31.44
N ALA A 157 -1.17 6.03 -31.18
CA ALA A 157 -2.55 6.38 -30.85
C ALA A 157 -3.41 6.27 -32.11
N VAL A 158 -4.50 5.52 -32.02
CA VAL A 158 -5.45 5.31 -33.11
C VAL A 158 -6.84 5.68 -32.61
N GLU A 159 -7.54 6.53 -33.36
CA GLU A 159 -8.95 6.83 -33.12
C GLU A 159 -9.81 5.99 -34.07
N ILE A 160 -10.76 5.22 -33.50
CA ILE A 160 -11.72 4.43 -34.27
C ILE A 160 -13.03 5.19 -34.31
N TYR A 161 -13.47 5.52 -35.52
CA TYR A 161 -14.70 6.24 -35.78
C TYR A 161 -15.80 5.29 -36.24
N ALA A 162 -17.00 5.48 -35.72
CA ALA A 162 -18.24 4.90 -36.22
C ALA A 162 -19.20 6.03 -36.59
N HIS A 163 -19.82 5.92 -37.76
CA HIS A 163 -20.76 6.90 -38.26
C HIS A 163 -22.08 6.25 -38.67
N TYR A 164 -23.17 6.72 -38.05
CA TYR A 164 -24.54 6.48 -38.48
C TYR A 164 -25.41 7.60 -37.88
N GLU A 165 -25.83 8.56 -38.71
CA GLU A 165 -26.45 9.85 -38.36
C GLU A 165 -25.55 10.77 -37.51
N VAL A 166 -24.89 10.22 -36.50
CA VAL A 166 -23.94 10.86 -35.58
C VAL A 166 -22.63 10.08 -35.61
N THR A 167 -21.51 10.80 -35.64
CA THR A 167 -20.17 10.20 -35.50
C THR A 167 -19.81 10.04 -34.02
N LYS A 168 -19.32 8.86 -33.65
CA LYS A 168 -18.69 8.58 -32.34
C LYS A 168 -17.29 8.03 -32.57
N HIS A 169 -16.41 8.20 -31.58
CA HIS A 169 -15.05 7.68 -31.63
C HIS A 169 -14.62 7.05 -30.30
N VAL A 170 -13.59 6.20 -30.37
CA VAL A 170 -12.91 5.63 -29.21
C VAL A 170 -11.42 5.47 -29.54
N GLY A 171 -10.57 5.85 -28.59
CA GLY A 171 -9.12 5.71 -28.70
C GLY A 171 -8.62 4.29 -28.42
N LEU A 172 -7.60 3.88 -29.16
CA LEU A 172 -6.83 2.65 -28.99
C LEU A 172 -5.34 2.96 -29.09
N VAL A 173 -4.54 2.47 -28.14
CA VAL A 173 -3.07 2.58 -28.21
C VAL A 173 -2.46 1.26 -28.71
N ILE A 174 -1.75 1.30 -29.84
CA ILE A 174 -1.01 0.15 -30.38
C ILE A 174 0.42 0.19 -29.85
N LEU A 175 0.77 -0.79 -29.02
CA LEU A 175 2.11 -0.92 -28.46
C LEU A 175 3.05 -1.52 -29.50
N ALA A 176 4.17 -0.85 -29.78
CA ALA A 176 5.17 -1.37 -30.71
C ALA A 176 5.80 -2.67 -30.17
N PRO A 177 5.99 -3.73 -30.98
CA PRO A 177 6.74 -4.89 -30.54
C PRO A 177 8.20 -4.48 -30.28
N VAL A 178 8.74 -4.85 -29.12
CA VAL A 178 10.16 -4.67 -28.79
C VAL A 178 10.89 -6.03 -28.80
N SER A 179 11.90 -6.21 -29.65
CA SER A 179 12.76 -7.37 -29.75
C SER A 179 13.48 -7.46 -28.44
N PHE A 180 13.68 -8.69 -28.02
CA PHE A 180 14.38 -8.97 -26.78
C PHE A 180 15.72 -8.21 -26.72
N ASP A 181 16.50 -8.22 -27.79
CA ASP A 181 17.80 -7.54 -27.85
C ASP A 181 17.71 -6.02 -27.60
N ARG A 182 16.75 -5.32 -28.21
CA ARG A 182 16.51 -3.89 -28.02
C ARG A 182 15.84 -3.57 -26.69
N MET A 183 15.03 -4.48 -26.15
CA MET A 183 14.49 -4.37 -24.81
C MET A 183 15.64 -4.35 -23.79
N ILE A 184 16.62 -5.25 -23.95
CA ILE A 184 17.82 -5.25 -23.11
C ILE A 184 18.62 -3.95 -23.25
N ASP A 185 18.74 -3.37 -24.45
CA ASP A 185 19.37 -2.04 -24.61
C ASP A 185 18.65 -0.99 -23.72
N ARG A 186 17.31 -0.95 -23.77
CA ARG A 186 16.51 -0.03 -22.94
C ARG A 186 16.66 -0.31 -21.44
N VAL A 187 16.69 -1.58 -21.03
CA VAL A 187 16.91 -1.97 -19.63
C VAL A 187 18.25 -1.42 -19.12
N VAL A 188 19.31 -1.53 -19.93
CA VAL A 188 20.63 -1.00 -19.60
C VAL A 188 20.60 0.52 -19.46
N ASP A 189 20.01 1.22 -20.43
CA ASP A 189 19.87 2.69 -20.39
C ASP A 189 19.08 3.17 -19.17
N ARG A 190 18.01 2.45 -18.81
CA ARG A 190 17.21 2.71 -17.60
C ARG A 190 18.01 2.48 -16.33
N GLU A 191 18.80 1.41 -16.25
CA GLU A 191 19.60 1.12 -15.06
C GLU A 191 20.71 2.18 -14.85
N HIS A 192 21.33 2.69 -15.93
CA HIS A 192 22.25 3.84 -15.83
C HIS A 192 21.54 5.10 -15.34
N SER A 193 20.37 5.41 -15.92
CA SER A 193 19.57 6.57 -15.49
C SER A 193 19.13 6.47 -14.02
N PHE A 194 18.78 5.26 -13.59
CA PHE A 194 18.47 4.94 -12.20
C PHE A 194 19.68 5.20 -11.30
N MET A 195 20.86 4.70 -11.68
CA MET A 195 22.10 4.90 -10.92
C MET A 195 22.47 6.39 -10.79
N ASP A 196 22.23 7.21 -11.81
CA ASP A 196 22.50 8.65 -11.73
C ASP A 196 21.51 9.38 -10.82
N SER A 197 20.24 8.95 -10.83
CA SER A 197 19.20 9.52 -9.97
C SER A 197 19.42 9.16 -8.50
N VAL A 198 19.75 7.89 -8.22
CA VAL A 198 19.84 7.38 -6.84
C VAL A 198 21.04 7.95 -6.07
N LYS A 199 22.10 8.39 -6.76
CA LYS A 199 23.27 9.06 -6.15
C LYS A 199 22.91 10.33 -5.37
N GLN A 200 21.81 10.98 -5.76
CA GLN A 200 21.35 12.22 -5.12
C GLN A 200 20.43 11.97 -3.92
N LEU A 201 19.97 10.73 -3.75
CA LEU A 201 19.03 10.34 -2.71
C LEU A 201 19.77 9.79 -1.50
N HIS A 202 19.17 10.02 -0.32
CA HIS A 202 19.78 9.63 0.95
C HIS A 202 18.78 8.91 1.87
N PRO A 203 18.19 7.79 1.47
CA PRO A 203 17.16 7.13 2.27
C PRO A 203 17.71 6.62 3.61
N LEU A 204 16.83 6.46 4.60
CA LEU A 204 17.09 5.60 5.75
C LEU A 204 17.09 4.14 5.29
N ALA A 205 18.04 3.36 5.79
CA ALA A 205 18.17 1.94 5.54
C ALA A 205 18.22 1.19 6.88
N GLU A 206 17.24 0.32 7.09
CA GLU A 206 17.17 -0.58 8.24
C GLU A 206 17.42 -2.01 7.80
N THR A 207 18.38 -2.69 8.44
CA THR A 207 18.65 -4.11 8.23
C THR A 207 18.48 -4.85 9.55
N TYR A 208 17.55 -5.82 9.57
CA TYR A 208 17.37 -6.76 10.68
C TYR A 208 17.74 -8.17 10.22
N ILE A 209 18.59 -8.84 10.99
CA ILE A 209 19.18 -10.14 10.67
C ILE A 209 18.87 -11.12 11.79
N GLN A 210 18.42 -12.33 11.44
CA GLN A 210 18.28 -13.46 12.35
C GLN A 210 19.23 -14.57 11.91
N ASN A 211 20.18 -14.92 12.77
CA ASN A 211 20.99 -16.12 12.59
C ASN A 211 20.14 -17.32 12.97
N MET A 212 20.10 -18.30 12.08
CA MET A 212 19.28 -19.49 12.20
C MET A 212 20.13 -20.71 12.56
N HIS A 213 19.55 -21.62 13.30
CA HIS A 213 20.13 -22.93 13.57
C HIS A 213 19.09 -24.00 13.28
N GLU A 214 19.52 -25.06 12.61
CA GLU A 214 18.71 -26.26 12.41
C GLU A 214 19.05 -27.29 13.49
N ASP A 215 18.03 -27.70 14.25
CA ASP A 215 18.20 -28.77 15.24
C ASP A 215 18.23 -30.16 14.56
N LYS A 216 18.33 -31.21 15.39
CA LYS A 216 18.39 -32.60 14.89
C LYS A 216 17.09 -33.09 14.27
N ASP A 217 15.98 -32.44 14.57
CA ASP A 217 14.64 -32.76 14.09
C ASP A 217 14.26 -31.90 12.87
N HIS A 218 15.25 -31.22 12.27
CA HIS A 218 15.11 -30.33 11.12
C HIS A 218 14.27 -29.07 11.38
N ASN A 219 14.11 -28.66 12.65
CA ASN A 219 13.50 -27.37 12.96
C ASN A 219 14.53 -26.25 12.83
N VAL A 220 14.22 -25.26 12.00
CA VAL A 220 15.07 -24.09 11.77
C VAL A 220 14.56 -22.95 12.63
N LEU A 221 15.34 -22.54 13.64
CA LEU A 221 14.93 -21.52 14.61
C LEU A 221 15.97 -20.39 14.75
N PRO A 222 15.55 -19.15 15.05
CA PRO A 222 16.48 -18.08 15.37
C PRO A 222 17.25 -18.36 16.66
N VAL A 223 18.56 -18.10 16.65
CA VAL A 223 19.46 -18.28 17.81
C VAL A 223 20.19 -17.01 18.24
N SER A 224 20.30 -16.03 17.34
CA SER A 224 20.80 -14.68 17.64
C SER A 224 20.30 -13.71 16.58
N ASP A 225 20.28 -12.42 16.88
CA ASP A 225 19.93 -11.39 15.91
C ASP A 225 20.92 -10.22 15.86
N GLN A 226 20.81 -9.42 14.81
CA GLN A 226 21.53 -8.16 14.65
C GLN A 226 20.62 -7.11 14.03
N TYR A 227 20.85 -5.86 14.39
CA TYR A 227 20.06 -4.72 13.93
C TYR A 227 20.98 -3.57 13.52
N PHE A 228 20.67 -2.98 12.37
CA PHE A 228 21.38 -1.85 11.82
C PHE A 228 20.37 -0.82 11.32
N LEU A 229 20.56 0.45 11.66
CA LEU A 229 19.85 1.58 11.05
C LEU A 229 20.87 2.66 10.70
N GLY A 230 20.79 3.20 9.50
CA GLY A 230 21.63 4.30 9.05
C GLY A 230 21.04 5.02 7.84
N ARG A 231 21.53 6.21 7.54
CA ARG A 231 21.22 6.90 6.28
C ARG A 231 22.19 6.42 5.21
N LEU A 232 21.71 6.13 4.01
CA LEU A 232 22.52 5.59 2.92
C LEU A 232 22.92 6.69 1.94
N SER A 233 24.16 6.68 1.44
CA SER A 233 24.57 7.47 0.28
C SER A 233 25.13 6.57 -0.82
N LEU A 234 24.75 6.82 -2.07
CA LEU A 234 25.17 6.03 -3.24
C LEU A 234 26.12 6.77 -4.17
N ALA A 235 26.60 7.96 -3.76
CA ALA A 235 27.28 8.92 -4.60
C ALA A 235 28.52 8.36 -5.34
N GLU A 236 29.38 7.55 -4.72
CA GLU A 236 30.58 7.03 -5.43
C GLU A 236 31.20 5.76 -4.83
N THR A 237 31.24 5.64 -3.50
CA THR A 237 31.53 4.39 -2.80
C THR A 237 30.42 4.18 -1.78
N THR A 238 30.02 2.95 -1.48
CA THR A 238 29.08 2.69 -0.36
C THR A 238 29.73 2.96 1.01
N ALA A 239 30.88 3.65 1.03
CA ALA A 239 31.58 4.09 2.22
C ALA A 239 31.07 5.49 2.56
N ASP A 240 29.96 5.50 3.28
CA ASP A 240 29.74 6.32 4.48
C ASP A 240 28.25 6.28 4.81
N GLN A 241 27.90 5.71 5.96
CA GLN A 241 27.18 6.41 7.04
C GLN A 241 26.71 5.43 8.12
N VAL A 242 26.68 5.95 9.34
CA VAL A 242 26.77 5.24 10.62
C VAL A 242 25.59 4.31 10.85
N PHE A 243 25.89 3.01 10.98
CA PHE A 243 25.01 1.99 11.53
C PHE A 243 25.29 1.90 13.02
N GLU A 244 24.39 2.38 13.86
CA GLU A 244 24.68 2.51 15.28
C GLU A 244 24.54 1.17 16.03
N LYS A 245 25.68 0.50 16.29
CA LYS A 245 26.07 -0.04 17.61
C LYS A 245 27.49 -0.63 17.56
N ASP A 246 28.44 0.12 18.11
CA ASP A 246 29.64 -0.35 18.85
C ASP A 246 30.71 0.76 18.85
N LYS A 247 30.56 1.76 19.73
CA LYS A 247 31.74 2.40 20.29
C LYS A 247 32.14 1.59 21.52
N PRO A 248 33.29 0.88 21.53
CA PRO A 248 33.78 0.28 22.75
C PRO A 248 34.04 1.41 23.76
N SER A 249 33.40 1.30 24.92
CA SER A 249 33.70 2.16 26.07
C SER A 249 35.21 2.13 26.34
N LYS A 250 35.82 3.32 26.40
CA LYS A 250 37.22 3.51 26.77
C LYS A 250 37.40 3.30 28.28
N SER A 251 37.18 2.09 28.78
CA SER A 251 37.54 1.71 30.15
C SER A 251 38.46 0.49 30.15
N ARG A 252 39.65 0.71 30.72
CA ARG A 252 40.84 -0.16 30.77
C ARG A 252 40.64 -1.53 31.43
N HIS A 253 41.34 -2.52 30.85
CA HIS A 253 42.03 -3.67 31.47
C HIS A 253 41.27 -4.58 32.46
N PHE A 254 40.58 -5.59 31.94
CA PHE A 254 40.68 -6.97 32.44
C PHE A 254 40.21 -7.94 31.33
N LEU A 255 41.14 -8.40 30.50
CA LEU A 255 40.85 -9.42 29.48
C LEU A 255 40.77 -10.78 30.18
N SER A 256 39.57 -11.35 30.29
CA SER A 256 39.39 -12.76 30.61
C SER A 256 39.88 -13.60 29.43
N PRO A 257 40.77 -14.60 29.64
CA PRO A 257 41.27 -15.48 28.57
C PRO A 257 40.18 -16.24 27.82
N PHE A 258 38.97 -16.33 28.37
CA PHE A 258 37.86 -17.07 27.79
C PHE A 258 37.12 -16.32 26.66
N THR A 259 37.24 -14.99 26.56
CA THR A 259 36.56 -14.19 25.50
C THR A 259 37.37 -14.13 24.19
N MET A 260 38.67 -14.45 24.22
CA MET A 260 39.49 -14.55 23.00
C MET A 260 39.22 -15.81 22.17
N LEU A 261 38.72 -16.89 22.80
CA LEU A 261 38.53 -18.18 22.13
C LEU A 261 37.20 -18.32 21.37
N SER A 262 36.17 -17.54 21.72
CA SER A 262 34.85 -17.60 21.05
C SER A 262 34.62 -16.52 19.98
N GLY A 263 35.29 -15.36 20.08
CA GLY A 263 35.05 -14.20 19.21
C GLY A 263 35.96 -14.06 18.00
N ALA A 264 37.05 -14.83 17.90
CA ALA A 264 38.07 -14.64 16.85
C ALA A 264 37.73 -15.30 15.49
N PHE A 265 36.63 -16.07 15.40
CA PHE A 265 36.33 -16.92 14.23
C PHE A 265 34.94 -16.71 13.61
N GLN A 266 34.09 -15.83 14.16
CA GLN A 266 32.80 -15.49 13.55
C GLN A 266 32.94 -14.29 12.59
N ARG A 267 32.59 -14.48 11.32
CA ARG A 267 32.49 -13.38 10.35
C ARG A 267 31.45 -12.37 10.86
N LYS A 268 31.84 -11.12 11.10
CA LYS A 268 30.91 -10.03 11.42
C LYS A 268 30.19 -9.59 10.16
N TYR A 269 28.88 -9.40 10.23
CA TYR A 269 28.12 -8.78 9.15
C TYR A 269 28.59 -7.34 8.95
N VAL A 270 28.82 -6.96 7.70
CA VAL A 270 29.18 -5.58 7.34
C VAL A 270 27.94 -4.95 6.69
N PRO A 271 27.32 -3.93 7.29
CA PRO A 271 26.10 -3.30 6.77
C PRO A 271 26.21 -2.85 5.31
N GLN A 272 27.42 -2.43 4.89
CA GLN A 272 27.74 -2.06 3.52
C GLN A 272 27.42 -3.16 2.49
N GLY A 273 27.60 -4.44 2.87
CA GLY A 273 27.28 -5.58 2.02
C GLY A 273 25.78 -5.73 1.76
N PHE A 274 24.94 -5.43 2.76
CA PHE A 274 23.48 -5.42 2.60
C PHE A 274 23.02 -4.21 1.80
N ALA A 275 23.63 -3.04 2.01
CA ALA A 275 23.36 -1.85 1.22
C ALA A 275 23.72 -2.03 -0.27
N GLN A 276 24.73 -2.85 -0.60
CA GLN A 276 25.07 -3.16 -1.98
C GLN A 276 23.93 -3.88 -2.72
N MET A 277 23.13 -4.70 -2.03
CA MET A 277 22.07 -5.53 -2.63
C MET A 277 20.86 -4.75 -3.18
N ILE A 278 20.84 -3.43 -2.99
CA ILE A 278 19.78 -2.57 -3.57
C ILE A 278 20.06 -2.22 -5.04
N VAL A 279 21.29 -2.43 -5.52
CA VAL A 279 21.69 -2.19 -6.91
C VAL A 279 22.08 -3.50 -7.59
N LEU A 280 21.65 -3.67 -8.84
CA LEU A 280 22.00 -4.85 -9.62
C LEU A 280 23.50 -4.84 -9.92
N ASP A 281 23.98 -3.72 -10.45
CA ASP A 281 25.40 -3.50 -10.70
C ASP A 281 25.66 -2.00 -10.86
N ARG A 282 26.85 -1.52 -10.46
CA ARG A 282 27.15 -0.07 -10.55
C ARG A 282 27.28 0.41 -11.99
N ASN A 283 27.71 -0.49 -12.88
CA ASN A 283 27.91 -0.22 -14.29
C ASN A 283 27.36 -1.41 -15.09
N PHE A 284 26.04 -1.54 -15.10
CA PHE A 284 25.36 -2.61 -15.79
C PHE A 284 25.55 -2.47 -17.30
N GLN A 285 26.18 -3.45 -17.96
CA GLN A 285 26.52 -3.36 -19.39
C GLN A 285 26.14 -4.65 -20.11
N LYS A 286 25.38 -4.52 -21.20
CA LYS A 286 24.96 -5.66 -22.04
C LYS A 286 26.13 -6.53 -22.51
N SER A 287 27.30 -5.96 -22.76
CA SER A 287 28.50 -6.69 -23.20
C SER A 287 28.97 -7.74 -22.18
N ASN A 288 28.69 -7.55 -20.89
CA ASN A 288 29.17 -8.39 -19.79
C ASN A 288 28.22 -9.56 -19.47
N TYR A 289 27.06 -9.66 -20.13
CA TYR A 289 26.02 -10.61 -19.74
C TYR A 289 25.45 -11.41 -20.92
N TYR A 290 25.07 -12.65 -20.62
CA TYR A 290 24.06 -13.38 -21.37
C TYR A 290 22.67 -13.09 -20.78
N PHE A 291 21.69 -12.93 -21.65
CA PHE A 291 20.30 -12.66 -21.31
C PHE A 291 19.41 -13.72 -21.92
N GLU A 292 18.56 -14.35 -21.10
CA GLU A 292 17.63 -15.38 -21.56
C GLU A 292 16.21 -15.03 -21.12
N PHE A 293 15.28 -14.94 -22.08
CA PHE A 293 13.87 -14.75 -21.77
C PHE A 293 13.31 -16.02 -21.10
N VAL A 294 12.65 -15.84 -19.96
CA VAL A 294 12.03 -16.94 -19.22
C VAL A 294 10.52 -16.98 -19.46
N ARG A 295 9.82 -15.89 -19.12
CA ARG A 295 8.36 -15.79 -19.20
C ARG A 295 7.86 -14.35 -19.01
N GLN A 296 6.55 -14.16 -19.09
CA GLN A 296 5.86 -12.97 -18.58
C GLN A 296 5.11 -13.33 -17.29
N GLU A 297 5.07 -12.40 -16.34
CA GLU A 297 4.45 -12.60 -15.03
C GLU A 297 3.91 -11.25 -14.50
N PHE A 298 2.84 -11.27 -13.73
CA PHE A 298 2.34 -10.07 -13.04
C PHE A 298 2.89 -10.01 -11.61
N LEU A 299 3.49 -8.87 -11.26
CA LEU A 299 3.81 -8.52 -9.87
C LEU A 299 2.80 -7.46 -9.44
N GLY A 300 1.70 -7.88 -8.80
CA GLY A 300 0.55 -7.00 -8.55
C GLY A 300 -0.15 -6.60 -9.87
N GLU A 301 -0.27 -5.31 -10.13
CA GLU A 301 -0.82 -4.77 -11.39
C GLU A 301 0.23 -4.62 -12.50
N VAL A 302 1.50 -4.88 -12.18
CA VAL A 302 2.63 -4.57 -13.05
C VAL A 302 3.02 -5.83 -13.82
N LYS A 303 2.71 -5.82 -15.12
CA LYS A 303 3.17 -6.87 -16.04
C LYS A 303 4.68 -6.75 -16.22
N CYS A 304 5.36 -7.87 -16.03
CA CYS A 304 6.82 -7.96 -16.09
C CYS A 304 7.25 -9.00 -17.13
N ILE A 305 8.39 -8.73 -17.76
CA ILE A 305 9.18 -9.66 -18.55
C ILE A 305 10.27 -10.22 -17.63
N VAL A 306 10.34 -11.54 -17.51
CA VAL A 306 11.27 -12.23 -16.63
C VAL A 306 12.47 -12.70 -17.45
N VAL A 307 13.66 -12.32 -17.02
CA VAL A 307 14.92 -12.54 -17.75
C VAL A 307 15.97 -13.12 -16.82
N ASP A 308 16.62 -14.19 -17.24
CA ASP A 308 17.82 -14.70 -16.57
C ASP A 308 19.05 -13.94 -17.09
N VAL A 309 19.90 -13.52 -16.15
CA VAL A 309 21.09 -12.70 -16.37
C VAL A 309 22.30 -13.43 -15.82
N GLN A 310 23.26 -13.74 -16.68
CA GLN A 310 24.47 -14.46 -16.31
C GLN A 310 25.71 -13.72 -16.84
N PRO A 311 26.70 -13.42 -15.98
CA PRO A 311 27.95 -12.83 -16.44
C PRO A 311 28.66 -13.73 -17.45
N LYS A 312 29.25 -13.15 -18.49
CA LYS A 312 30.12 -13.89 -19.43
C LYS A 312 31.45 -14.23 -18.77
N GLU A 313 32.10 -15.29 -19.24
CA GLU A 313 33.35 -15.84 -18.71
C GLU A 313 34.49 -14.81 -18.54
N HIS A 314 34.59 -13.81 -19.43
CA HIS A 314 35.64 -12.78 -19.42
C HIS A 314 35.21 -11.45 -18.80
N SER A 315 34.07 -11.41 -18.13
CA SER A 315 33.54 -10.18 -17.55
C SER A 315 34.25 -9.83 -16.23
N PRO A 316 34.15 -8.57 -15.77
CA PRO A 316 34.60 -8.20 -14.43
C PRO A 316 34.04 -9.11 -13.33
N LYS A 317 34.74 -9.18 -12.20
CA LYS A 317 34.32 -9.95 -11.02
C LYS A 317 33.30 -9.13 -10.21
N GLY A 318 32.45 -9.80 -9.44
CA GLY A 318 31.44 -9.15 -8.58
C GLY A 318 30.17 -8.75 -9.31
N LEU A 319 29.97 -9.21 -10.55
CA LEU A 319 28.78 -8.96 -11.35
C LEU A 319 27.61 -9.82 -10.88
N PHE A 320 26.40 -9.28 -10.93
CA PHE A 320 25.18 -10.01 -10.58
C PHE A 320 24.95 -11.25 -11.44
N ALA A 321 24.52 -12.35 -10.85
CA ALA A 321 23.99 -13.51 -11.55
C ALA A 321 22.65 -13.91 -10.93
N GLY A 322 21.62 -14.08 -11.75
CA GLY A 322 20.29 -14.41 -11.27
C GLY A 322 19.20 -14.04 -12.26
N ARG A 323 18.04 -13.65 -11.73
CA ARG A 323 16.83 -13.34 -12.49
C ARG A 323 16.38 -11.91 -12.23
N ILE A 324 15.99 -11.21 -13.28
CA ILE A 324 15.43 -9.86 -13.22
C ILE A 324 13.98 -9.86 -13.73
N TRP A 325 13.16 -8.98 -13.16
CA TRP A 325 11.81 -8.68 -13.63
C TRP A 325 11.80 -7.24 -14.14
N VAL A 326 11.51 -7.10 -15.42
CA VAL A 326 11.51 -5.83 -16.16
C VAL A 326 10.06 -5.44 -16.43
N GLU A 327 9.62 -4.27 -16.00
CA GLU A 327 8.25 -3.83 -16.24
C GLU A 327 8.01 -3.44 -17.71
N ASP A 328 6.78 -3.65 -18.19
CA ASP A 328 6.46 -3.66 -19.62
C ASP A 328 6.30 -2.30 -20.31
N ARG A 329 6.37 -1.17 -19.59
CA ARG A 329 6.19 0.17 -20.18
C ARG A 329 7.51 0.86 -20.48
N ASP A 330 8.28 1.14 -19.44
CA ASP A 330 9.53 1.92 -19.53
C ASP A 330 10.78 1.03 -19.40
N PHE A 331 10.60 -0.29 -19.23
CA PHE A 331 11.66 -1.28 -19.09
C PHE A 331 12.55 -1.11 -17.85
N ASN A 332 11.98 -0.59 -16.76
CA ASN A 332 12.68 -0.56 -15.48
C ASN A 332 12.80 -1.96 -14.87
N ILE A 333 13.94 -2.26 -14.25
CA ILE A 333 14.05 -3.44 -13.38
C ILE A 333 13.31 -3.13 -12.07
N VAL A 334 12.29 -3.93 -11.76
CA VAL A 334 11.46 -3.73 -10.56
C VAL A 334 11.70 -4.78 -9.48
N ARG A 335 12.28 -5.92 -9.86
CA ARG A 335 12.74 -6.97 -8.93
C ARG A 335 13.96 -7.67 -9.51
N PHE A 336 14.87 -8.10 -8.66
CA PHE A 336 15.95 -9.00 -9.04
C PHE A 336 16.31 -9.94 -7.90
N ASN A 337 16.50 -11.22 -8.23
CA ASN A 337 16.79 -12.30 -7.29
C ASN A 337 18.02 -13.07 -7.76
N GLY A 338 19.02 -13.19 -6.90
CA GLY A 338 20.28 -13.82 -7.26
C GLY A 338 21.40 -13.56 -6.26
N THR A 339 22.63 -13.58 -6.75
CA THR A 339 23.86 -13.31 -5.98
C THR A 339 24.86 -12.57 -6.86
N TYR A 340 25.98 -12.10 -6.29
CA TYR A 340 27.09 -11.60 -7.09
C TYR A 340 28.11 -12.71 -7.34
N THR A 341 28.72 -12.71 -8.53
CA THR A 341 29.70 -13.72 -8.92
C THR A 341 31.05 -13.46 -8.27
N ASN A 342 31.63 -14.52 -7.71
CA ASN A 342 32.87 -14.44 -6.98
C ASN A 342 34.08 -14.43 -7.93
N GLY A 343 35.11 -13.70 -7.53
CA GLY A 343 36.40 -13.67 -8.19
C GLY A 343 37.54 -14.33 -7.42
N SER A 344 37.32 -14.83 -6.19
CA SER A 344 38.37 -15.39 -5.33
C SER A 344 37.84 -16.40 -4.29
N ASN A 345 38.66 -17.38 -3.89
CA ASN A 345 38.26 -18.52 -3.05
C ASN A 345 37.78 -18.20 -1.61
N TYR A 346 37.68 -16.93 -1.19
CA TYR A 346 37.45 -16.56 0.21
C TYR A 346 36.22 -15.67 0.48
N ASN A 347 35.54 -15.13 -0.54
CA ASN A 347 34.43 -14.19 -0.33
C ASN A 347 33.13 -14.66 -1.03
N SER A 348 32.28 -15.40 -0.32
CA SER A 348 30.96 -15.78 -0.81
C SER A 348 29.99 -14.61 -0.68
N TYR A 349 29.45 -14.15 -1.80
CA TYR A 349 28.34 -13.19 -1.81
C TYR A 349 27.06 -13.88 -1.36
N LEU A 350 26.21 -13.10 -0.67
CA LEU A 350 24.95 -13.57 -0.15
C LEU A 350 23.90 -13.64 -1.27
N HIS A 351 22.96 -14.58 -1.17
CA HIS A 351 21.76 -14.59 -1.99
C HIS A 351 20.77 -13.56 -1.46
N PHE A 352 20.12 -12.86 -2.40
CA PHE A 352 19.16 -11.82 -2.06
C PHE A 352 18.05 -11.68 -3.12
N ASP A 353 16.94 -11.09 -2.69
CA ASP A 353 15.78 -10.71 -3.50
C ASP A 353 15.48 -9.23 -3.23
N SER A 354 15.70 -8.40 -4.24
CA SER A 354 15.61 -6.95 -4.15
C SER A 354 14.41 -6.44 -4.94
N TRP A 355 13.65 -5.51 -4.36
CA TRP A 355 12.42 -4.97 -4.90
C TRP A 355 12.45 -3.44 -4.98
N ARG A 356 11.99 -2.91 -6.11
CA ARG A 356 11.75 -1.48 -6.32
C ARG A 356 10.25 -1.21 -6.37
N ILE A 357 9.82 -0.12 -5.74
CA ILE A 357 8.44 0.34 -5.76
C ILE A 357 8.34 1.60 -6.61
N ASN A 358 7.23 1.72 -7.34
CA ASN A 358 6.87 2.92 -8.07
C ASN A 358 6.35 3.98 -7.08
N MET A 359 7.20 4.95 -6.73
CA MET A 359 6.90 5.96 -5.71
C MET A 359 6.25 7.22 -6.30
N GLN A 360 6.54 7.50 -7.56
CA GLN A 360 5.98 8.56 -8.39
C GLN A 360 5.92 8.05 -9.84
N PRO A 361 5.13 8.64 -10.75
CA PRO A 361 4.94 8.11 -12.09
C PRO A 361 6.29 8.00 -12.80
N GLY A 362 6.68 6.76 -13.13
CA GLY A 362 7.98 6.44 -13.75
C GLY A 362 9.18 6.35 -12.80
N VAL A 363 9.04 6.67 -11.50
CA VAL A 363 10.13 6.65 -10.51
C VAL A 363 10.10 5.36 -9.70
N TRP A 364 11.00 4.44 -10.04
CA TRP A 364 11.19 3.16 -9.37
C TRP A 364 12.42 3.19 -8.46
N LEU A 365 12.21 3.08 -7.15
CA LEU A 365 13.29 3.14 -6.16
C LEU A 365 13.32 1.90 -5.27
N PRO A 366 14.51 1.43 -4.84
CA PRO A 366 14.64 0.31 -3.93
C PRO A 366 13.87 0.53 -2.64
N SER A 367 13.20 -0.50 -2.14
CA SER A 367 12.44 -0.39 -0.89
C SER A 367 12.61 -1.60 0.02
N TYR A 368 12.76 -2.79 -0.56
CA TYR A 368 12.86 -4.02 0.19
C TYR A 368 13.96 -4.91 -0.38
N VAL A 369 14.78 -5.47 0.50
CA VAL A 369 15.71 -6.55 0.16
C VAL A 369 15.54 -7.66 1.19
N TYR A 370 15.28 -8.87 0.71
CA TYR A 370 15.36 -10.08 1.51
C TYR A 370 16.70 -10.77 1.22
N SER A 371 17.37 -11.31 2.23
CA SER A 371 18.57 -12.13 2.05
C SER A 371 18.50 -13.35 2.95
N GLU A 372 18.91 -14.50 2.43
CA GLU A 372 18.90 -15.76 3.16
C GLU A 372 20.04 -16.67 2.69
N GLU A 373 20.65 -17.37 3.65
CA GLU A 373 21.63 -18.42 3.39
C GLU A 373 21.23 -19.68 4.15
N THR A 374 21.04 -20.78 3.42
CA THR A 374 20.53 -22.05 3.96
C THR A 374 21.60 -23.14 4.07
N GLU A 375 22.71 -23.12 3.33
CA GLU A 375 23.78 -24.11 3.52
C GLU A 375 25.06 -23.76 2.75
N LYS A 376 26.19 -24.35 3.12
CA LYS A 376 27.47 -24.11 2.44
C LYS A 376 27.73 -25.10 1.33
N HIS A 377 28.09 -24.58 0.17
CA HIS A 377 29.15 -25.18 -0.63
C HIS A 377 30.51 -24.60 -0.16
N HIS A 378 31.29 -25.41 0.55
CA HIS A 378 32.74 -25.20 0.78
C HIS A 378 33.16 -24.11 1.78
N SER A 379 33.19 -24.44 3.07
CA SER A 379 34.12 -23.74 3.98
C SER A 379 34.86 -24.76 4.84
N THR A 380 36.18 -24.81 4.73
CA THR A 380 37.02 -25.49 5.71
C THR A 380 36.96 -24.74 7.04
N PRO A 381 36.95 -25.45 8.19
CA PRO A 381 37.18 -24.82 9.49
C PRO A 381 38.44 -23.95 9.45
N PRO A 382 38.47 -22.78 10.11
CA PRO A 382 37.53 -22.30 11.14
C PRO A 382 36.45 -21.32 10.65
N PHE A 383 36.34 -21.01 9.35
CA PHE A 383 35.48 -19.93 8.86
C PHE A 383 34.11 -20.42 8.42
N THR A 384 33.16 -20.49 9.35
CA THR A 384 31.79 -20.88 9.02
C THR A 384 30.88 -19.66 8.78
N GLN A 385 30.29 -19.53 7.58
CA GLN A 385 29.13 -18.64 7.39
C GLN A 385 27.92 -19.29 8.08
N PRO A 386 27.29 -18.62 9.06
CA PRO A 386 26.09 -19.13 9.71
C PRO A 386 24.89 -19.00 8.78
N ARG A 387 23.92 -19.91 8.89
CA ARG A 387 22.60 -19.74 8.27
C ARG A 387 21.97 -18.47 8.82
N PHE A 388 21.33 -17.68 7.96
CA PHE A 388 20.61 -16.50 8.42
C PHE A 388 19.48 -16.12 7.47
N LYS A 389 18.56 -15.31 7.99
CA LYS A 389 17.56 -14.57 7.23
C LYS A 389 17.69 -13.09 7.56
N ALA A 390 17.47 -12.21 6.58
CA ALA A 390 17.57 -10.77 6.78
C ALA A 390 16.52 -10.00 5.96
N GLN A 391 16.01 -8.92 6.54
CA GLN A 391 15.23 -7.90 5.85
C GLN A 391 15.99 -6.58 5.87
N THR A 392 16.18 -5.97 4.70
CA THR A 392 16.58 -4.57 4.57
C THR A 392 15.41 -3.76 4.02
N ARG A 393 15.10 -2.62 4.65
CA ARG A 393 14.04 -1.70 4.26
C ARG A 393 14.62 -0.32 4.03
N LEU A 394 14.17 0.34 2.98
CA LEU A 394 14.56 1.71 2.66
C LEU A 394 13.34 2.63 2.66
N TRP A 395 13.46 3.81 3.27
CA TRP A 395 12.43 4.86 3.28
C TRP A 395 13.06 6.24 3.46
N ASP A 396 12.25 7.27 3.64
CA ASP A 396 12.67 8.67 3.77
C ASP A 396 13.34 9.24 2.51
N TYR A 397 12.82 8.85 1.33
CA TYR A 397 13.33 9.39 0.06
C TYR A 397 13.01 10.89 -0.13
N ASP A 398 11.94 11.41 0.49
CA ASP A 398 11.56 12.83 0.42
C ASP A 398 11.85 13.61 1.71
N ALA A 399 13.05 13.38 2.27
CA ALA A 399 13.49 14.03 3.50
C ALA A 399 13.39 15.57 3.42
N ILE A 400 13.58 16.17 2.24
CA ILE A 400 13.54 17.62 2.04
C ILE A 400 12.11 18.16 2.19
N ARG A 401 11.11 17.53 1.56
CA ARG A 401 9.71 17.96 1.73
C ARG A 401 9.25 17.77 3.16
N ILE A 402 9.63 16.69 3.83
CA ILE A 402 9.27 16.46 5.24
C ILE A 402 9.86 17.57 6.13
N LYS A 403 11.14 17.92 5.91
CA LYS A 403 11.81 19.04 6.58
C LYS A 403 11.07 20.37 6.32
N HIS A 404 10.73 20.67 5.07
CA HIS A 404 10.02 21.91 4.74
C HIS A 404 8.57 21.95 5.19
N GLN A 405 7.81 20.85 5.14
CA GLN A 405 6.42 20.83 5.60
C GLN A 405 6.35 21.11 7.10
N SER A 406 7.28 20.56 7.90
CA SER A 406 7.41 20.90 9.32
C SER A 406 7.75 22.39 9.55
N GLU A 407 8.63 22.97 8.71
CA GLU A 407 9.01 24.39 8.77
C GLU A 407 7.85 25.31 8.33
N PHE A 408 7.03 24.89 7.36
CA PHE A 408 5.87 25.65 6.88
C PHE A 408 4.64 25.51 7.78
N THR A 409 4.46 24.40 8.50
CA THR A 409 3.46 24.32 9.58
C THR A 409 3.82 25.25 10.74
N ASP A 410 5.12 25.46 11.00
CA ASP A 410 5.61 26.45 11.96
C ASP A 410 5.30 27.90 11.52
N VAL A 411 5.24 28.15 10.20
CA VAL A 411 4.83 29.46 9.64
C VAL A 411 3.31 29.57 9.43
N ARG A 412 2.61 28.43 9.31
CA ARG A 412 1.14 28.31 9.28
C ARG A 412 0.60 27.85 10.64
N VAL A 413 1.11 28.43 11.72
CA VAL A 413 0.27 28.59 12.91
C VAL A 413 -0.90 29.47 12.47
N ASP A 414 -2.12 28.97 12.69
CA ASP A 414 -3.42 29.61 12.45
C ASP A 414 -3.31 31.13 12.33
N ALA A 415 -3.47 31.66 11.12
CA ALA A 415 -3.57 33.08 10.79
C ALA A 415 -3.37 33.99 12.01
N VAL A 416 -2.11 34.22 12.44
CA VAL A 416 -1.74 34.81 13.75
C VAL A 416 -2.89 35.65 14.28
N ARG A 417 -3.76 35.01 15.06
CA ARG A 417 -4.96 35.68 15.52
C ARG A 417 -4.44 36.48 16.68
N ASP A 418 -4.39 37.79 16.48
CA ASP A 418 -4.09 38.70 17.56
C ASP A 418 -5.19 38.51 18.62
N GLU A 419 -4.93 37.67 19.62
CA GLU A 419 -5.84 37.43 20.75
C GLU A 419 -5.84 38.64 21.72
N SER A 420 -5.26 39.78 21.34
CA SER A 420 -5.33 41.04 22.07
C SER A 420 -6.73 41.69 22.12
N GLU A 421 -7.77 41.02 21.58
CA GLU A 421 -9.16 41.39 21.89
C GLU A 421 -9.52 41.17 23.37
N GLY A 422 -8.66 40.52 24.16
CA GLY A 422 -8.62 40.58 25.62
C GLY A 422 -7.32 41.20 26.15
N ALA A 423 -7.34 41.82 27.33
CA ALA A 423 -6.11 42.31 27.97
C ALA A 423 -5.09 41.15 28.07
N PRO A 424 -3.81 41.33 27.68
CA PRO A 424 -2.81 40.28 27.79
C PRO A 424 -2.71 39.86 29.25
N GLN A 425 -3.14 38.63 29.54
CA GLN A 425 -3.11 38.06 30.88
C GLN A 425 -1.89 37.15 30.93
N ASP A 426 -0.95 37.44 31.84
CA ASP A 426 0.21 36.58 32.05
C ASP A 426 -0.25 35.16 32.43
N ASP A 427 0.33 34.14 31.79
CA ASP A 427 0.12 32.74 32.15
C ASP A 427 0.40 32.56 33.65
N MET A 428 -0.53 31.89 34.35
CA MET A 428 -0.27 31.50 35.73
C MET A 428 0.92 30.52 35.77
N PRO A 429 1.78 30.53 36.82
CA PRO A 429 2.99 29.70 36.83
C PRO A 429 2.76 28.20 36.58
N LEU A 430 1.60 27.67 36.99
CA LEU A 430 1.22 26.27 36.72
C LEU A 430 0.84 26.03 35.26
N GLU A 431 0.17 26.99 34.63
CA GLU A 431 -0.21 26.95 33.22
C GLU A 431 1.03 27.05 32.34
N ALA A 432 1.93 27.98 32.63
CA ALA A 432 3.23 28.08 31.99
C ALA A 432 4.04 26.78 32.07
N LEU A 433 4.02 26.09 33.23
CA LEU A 433 4.69 24.79 33.38
C LEU A 433 4.08 23.70 32.49
N ARG A 434 2.74 23.65 32.37
CA ARG A 434 2.04 22.69 31.49
C ARG A 434 2.33 22.98 30.02
N ASN A 435 2.30 24.25 29.63
CA ASN A 435 2.65 24.69 28.28
C ASN A 435 4.10 24.32 27.95
N TRP A 436 5.02 24.43 28.93
CA TRP A 436 6.42 24.05 28.78
C TRP A 436 6.62 22.53 28.59
N GLU A 437 5.89 21.71 29.35
CA GLU A 437 5.89 20.25 29.15
C GLU A 437 5.32 19.88 27.78
N ARG A 438 4.28 20.59 27.33
CA ARG A 438 3.67 20.34 26.02
C ARG A 438 4.62 20.71 24.88
N LEU A 439 5.32 21.84 25.00
CA LEU A 439 6.35 22.22 24.05
C LEU A 439 7.47 21.17 23.96
N ALA A 440 7.89 20.60 25.10
CA ALA A 440 8.88 19.52 25.12
C ALA A 440 8.40 18.27 24.37
N GLU A 441 7.12 17.94 24.51
CA GLU A 441 6.48 16.83 23.81
C GLU A 441 6.42 17.08 22.29
N ASP A 442 5.91 18.24 21.88
CA ASP A 442 5.75 18.59 20.47
C ASP A 442 7.11 18.67 19.75
N ASN A 443 8.10 19.32 20.34
CA ASN A 443 9.46 19.38 19.79
C ASN A 443 10.08 17.99 19.59
N ALA A 444 9.89 17.08 20.56
CA ALA A 444 10.42 15.73 20.48
C ALA A 444 9.73 14.92 19.37
N VAL A 445 8.40 15.00 19.27
CA VAL A 445 7.62 14.35 18.21
C VAL A 445 8.01 14.89 16.83
N ASP A 446 8.13 16.20 16.70
CA ASP A 446 8.46 16.88 15.45
C ASP A 446 9.87 16.55 15.00
N HIS A 447 10.84 16.51 15.90
CA HIS A 447 12.19 16.09 15.57
C HIS A 447 12.22 14.66 15.05
N LEU A 448 11.57 13.71 15.74
CA LEU A 448 11.52 12.30 15.30
C LEU A 448 10.85 12.12 13.94
N GLN A 449 9.82 12.91 13.65
CA GLN A 449 9.19 12.95 12.33
C GLN A 449 10.15 13.55 11.28
N LYS A 450 10.81 14.66 11.59
CA LYS A 450 11.72 15.38 10.69
C LYS A 450 12.93 14.55 10.27
N VAL A 451 13.43 13.68 11.16
CA VAL A 451 14.53 12.75 10.85
C VAL A 451 14.07 11.44 10.21
N GLY A 452 12.77 11.27 9.98
CA GLY A 452 12.20 10.09 9.30
C GLY A 452 12.07 8.84 10.17
N LEU A 453 12.11 8.99 11.51
CA LEU A 453 11.91 7.86 12.44
C LEU A 453 10.45 7.67 12.84
N LEU A 454 9.66 8.75 12.87
CA LEU A 454 8.23 8.74 13.19
C LEU A 454 7.39 8.97 11.94
N ALA A 455 6.37 8.14 11.72
CA ALA A 455 5.44 8.30 10.60
C ALA A 455 4.62 9.59 10.78
N PRO A 456 4.30 10.36 9.72
CA PRO A 456 3.37 11.47 9.80
C PRO A 456 1.96 10.98 10.23
N PRO A 457 1.11 11.87 10.78
CA PRO A 457 -0.24 11.50 11.21
C PRO A 457 -1.03 10.75 10.14
N GLY A 458 -1.53 9.55 10.47
CA GLY A 458 -2.08 8.66 9.45
C GLY A 458 -3.23 7.74 9.89
N PRO A 459 -3.70 6.87 8.97
CA PRO A 459 -4.78 5.92 9.27
C PRO A 459 -4.46 4.95 10.41
N VAL A 460 -3.19 4.54 10.55
CA VAL A 460 -2.79 3.62 11.64
C VAL A 460 -2.93 4.31 13.00
N ASP A 461 -2.57 5.58 13.11
CA ASP A 461 -2.74 6.36 14.34
C ASP A 461 -4.19 6.39 14.79
N LYS A 462 -5.14 6.47 13.85
CA LYS A 462 -6.58 6.41 14.16
C LYS A 462 -7.01 5.06 14.72
N VAL A 463 -6.41 3.96 14.26
CA VAL A 463 -6.65 2.62 14.82
C VAL A 463 -6.14 2.56 16.26
N LEU A 464 -4.91 3.04 16.50
CA LEU A 464 -4.34 3.11 17.85
C LEU A 464 -5.19 3.99 18.77
N GLN A 465 -5.58 5.17 18.29
CA GLN A 465 -6.42 6.11 19.01
C GLN A 465 -7.78 5.51 19.37
N THR A 466 -8.37 4.69 18.48
CA THR A 466 -9.64 4.01 18.76
C THR A 466 -9.52 3.08 19.97
N VAL A 467 -8.44 2.29 20.03
CA VAL A 467 -8.18 1.38 21.16
C VAL A 467 -7.90 2.16 22.45
N VAL A 468 -7.09 3.23 22.38
CA VAL A 468 -6.83 4.10 23.53
C VAL A 468 -8.11 4.79 24.02
N ASN A 469 -8.94 5.30 23.12
CA ASN A 469 -10.21 5.93 23.48
C ASN A 469 -11.16 4.96 24.16
N ASN A 470 -11.22 3.70 23.70
CA ASN A 470 -12.00 2.66 24.38
C ASN A 470 -11.52 2.49 25.84
N LEU A 471 -10.21 2.43 26.08
CA LEU A 471 -9.65 2.34 27.43
C LEU A 471 -9.98 3.58 28.28
N ILE A 472 -9.86 4.78 27.72
CA ILE A 472 -10.16 6.06 28.41
C ILE A 472 -11.64 6.11 28.82
N ILE A 473 -12.55 5.82 27.89
CA ILE A 473 -14.00 5.92 28.09
C ILE A 473 -14.46 4.91 29.14
N THR A 474 -14.04 3.64 29.03
CA THR A 474 -14.52 2.62 29.97
C THR A 474 -13.96 2.80 31.38
N ASN A 475 -12.79 3.43 31.50
CA ASN A 475 -12.18 3.77 32.78
C ASN A 475 -12.56 5.16 33.32
N LYS A 476 -13.38 5.93 32.57
CA LYS A 476 -13.84 7.27 32.95
C LYS A 476 -12.67 8.21 33.29
N LEU A 477 -11.63 8.17 32.46
CA LEU A 477 -10.43 8.98 32.68
C LEU A 477 -10.64 10.38 32.11
N GLU A 478 -10.33 11.41 32.90
CA GLU A 478 -10.25 12.79 32.47
C GLU A 478 -8.77 13.16 32.32
N ILE A 479 -8.28 13.21 31.08
CA ILE A 479 -6.88 13.47 30.76
C ILE A 479 -6.81 14.77 29.96
N ILE A 480 -5.99 15.72 30.40
CA ILE A 480 -5.79 17.01 29.73
C ILE A 480 -4.27 17.28 29.67
N PRO A 481 -3.68 17.49 28.49
CA PRO A 481 -4.30 17.46 27.14
C PRO A 481 -4.64 16.04 26.67
N ASP A 482 -5.38 15.96 25.55
CA ASP A 482 -5.76 14.68 24.95
C ASP A 482 -4.56 13.80 24.59
N VAL A 483 -4.74 12.49 24.75
CA VAL A 483 -3.73 11.48 24.39
C VAL A 483 -3.66 11.33 22.88
N ARG A 484 -2.44 11.36 22.33
CA ARG A 484 -2.16 11.11 20.91
C ARG A 484 -1.49 9.75 20.72
N CYS A 485 -1.64 9.16 19.54
CA CYS A 485 -0.89 7.97 19.14
C CYS A 485 -0.05 8.24 17.90
N ARG A 486 1.17 7.71 17.85
CA ARG A 486 2.08 7.80 16.70
C ARG A 486 2.83 6.50 16.46
N VAL A 487 3.23 6.26 15.21
CA VAL A 487 3.96 5.05 14.81
C VAL A 487 5.44 5.34 14.60
N LEU A 488 6.30 4.65 15.33
CA LEU A 488 7.74 4.59 15.09
C LEU A 488 8.01 3.60 13.95
N LEU A 489 8.82 3.98 12.96
CA LEU A 489 8.97 3.23 11.70
C LEU A 489 9.91 2.01 11.80
N THR A 490 10.58 1.82 12.92
CA THR A 490 11.59 0.79 13.13
C THR A 490 11.00 -0.59 13.45
N THR A 491 11.81 -1.62 13.22
CA THR A 491 11.49 -3.04 13.44
C THR A 491 11.58 -3.52 14.89
N PRO A 492 12.43 -2.99 15.78
CA PRO A 492 12.45 -3.42 17.18
C PRO A 492 11.11 -3.20 17.86
N VAL A 493 10.72 -4.16 18.71
CA VAL A 493 9.42 -4.22 19.40
C VAL A 493 9.49 -3.29 20.60
N GLU A 494 8.95 -2.09 20.45
CA GLU A 494 8.98 -1.08 21.50
C GLU A 494 7.71 -0.22 21.53
N SER A 495 7.37 0.23 22.73
CA SER A 495 6.36 1.23 23.01
C SER A 495 6.86 2.14 24.13
N PHE A 496 6.49 3.42 24.07
CA PHE A 496 6.84 4.40 25.10
C PHE A 496 5.92 5.62 25.02
N THR A 497 6.09 6.55 25.96
CA THR A 497 5.36 7.82 26.01
C THR A 497 6.30 9.01 25.84
N ILE A 498 5.91 9.96 24.99
CA ILE A 498 6.47 11.31 24.89
C ILE A 498 5.38 12.26 25.40
N GLY A 499 5.44 12.68 26.67
CA GLY A 499 4.35 13.45 27.28
C GLY A 499 3.02 12.69 27.20
N HIS A 500 2.02 13.25 26.53
CA HIS A 500 0.71 12.64 26.29
C HIS A 500 0.63 11.88 24.94
N THR A 501 1.75 11.67 24.26
CA THR A 501 1.81 10.92 23.00
C THR A 501 2.34 9.51 23.26
N ILE A 502 1.51 8.51 22.97
CA ILE A 502 1.91 7.09 22.96
C ILE A 502 2.55 6.79 21.61
N VAL A 503 3.78 6.27 21.63
CA VAL A 503 4.52 5.85 20.44
C VAL A 503 4.62 4.33 20.43
N VAL A 504 4.29 3.72 19.29
CA VAL A 504 4.35 2.26 19.10
C VAL A 504 5.15 1.95 17.83
N SER A 505 6.11 1.02 17.91
CA SER A 505 6.90 0.65 16.74
C SER A 505 6.13 -0.19 15.72
N ARG A 506 6.48 0.00 14.45
CA ARG A 506 6.01 -0.83 13.34
C ARG A 506 6.25 -2.31 13.61
N GLY A 507 7.42 -2.63 14.17
CA GLY A 507 7.77 -3.97 14.62
C GLY A 507 6.77 -4.58 15.59
N LEU A 508 6.44 -3.86 16.66
CA LEU A 508 5.45 -4.30 17.65
C LEU A 508 4.06 -4.48 17.00
N LEU A 509 3.63 -3.56 16.15
CA LEU A 509 2.35 -3.67 15.45
C LEU A 509 2.28 -4.89 14.52
N ASP A 510 3.39 -5.24 13.86
CA ASP A 510 3.49 -6.39 12.96
C ASP A 510 3.33 -7.72 13.70
N VAL A 511 3.86 -7.85 14.93
CA VAL A 511 3.96 -9.14 15.65
C VAL A 511 2.82 -9.43 16.61
N LEU A 512 2.04 -8.42 17.00
CA LEU A 512 0.88 -8.62 17.89
C LEU A 512 -0.14 -9.56 17.22
N PRO A 513 -0.79 -10.49 17.93
CA PRO A 513 -1.72 -11.43 17.30
C PRO A 513 -3.12 -10.85 17.10
N ASP A 514 -3.59 -9.97 17.99
CA ASP A 514 -4.96 -9.42 17.96
C ASP A 514 -5.07 -8.03 18.63
N GLU A 515 -6.27 -7.46 18.60
CA GLU A 515 -6.58 -6.15 19.19
C GLU A 515 -6.46 -6.17 20.73
N ALA A 516 -6.77 -7.28 21.40
CA ALA A 516 -6.64 -7.38 22.86
C ALA A 516 -5.17 -7.30 23.30
N SER A 517 -4.27 -7.90 22.53
CA SER A 517 -2.82 -7.80 22.74
C SER A 517 -2.32 -6.37 22.48
N LEU A 518 -2.88 -5.67 21.48
CA LEU A 518 -2.61 -4.25 21.26
C LEU A 518 -3.11 -3.39 22.43
N ALA A 519 -4.33 -3.62 22.90
CA ALA A 519 -4.91 -2.92 24.04
C ALA A 519 -4.09 -3.12 25.32
N MET A 520 -3.56 -4.32 25.54
CA MET A 520 -2.63 -4.62 26.64
C MET A 520 -1.39 -3.72 26.58
N MET A 521 -0.71 -3.66 25.43
CA MET A 521 0.48 -2.80 25.25
C MET A 521 0.14 -1.31 25.44
N LEU A 522 -0.95 -0.84 24.82
CA LEU A 522 -1.39 0.55 24.93
C LEU A 522 -1.84 0.92 26.36
N SER A 523 -2.40 -0.02 27.12
CA SER A 523 -2.83 0.22 28.49
C SER A 523 -1.66 0.51 29.44
N HIS A 524 -0.50 -0.11 29.19
CA HIS A 524 0.74 0.16 29.91
C HIS A 524 1.21 1.59 29.67
N GLU A 525 1.27 2.01 28.41
CA GLU A 525 1.68 3.37 28.05
C GLU A 525 0.67 4.42 28.53
N LEU A 526 -0.64 4.14 28.41
CA LEU A 526 -1.69 4.99 28.96
C LEU A 526 -1.59 5.12 30.48
N ALA A 527 -1.19 4.05 31.18
CA ALA A 527 -0.99 4.09 32.62
C ALA A 527 0.12 5.07 33.03
N HIS A 528 1.21 5.18 32.26
CA HIS A 528 2.23 6.21 32.50
C HIS A 528 1.65 7.63 32.42
N ILE A 529 0.78 7.89 31.44
CA ILE A 529 0.11 9.19 31.28
C ILE A 529 -0.83 9.47 32.46
N VAL A 530 -1.66 8.49 32.84
CA VAL A 530 -2.62 8.64 33.95
C VAL A 530 -1.94 8.85 35.29
N LEU A 531 -0.79 8.21 35.51
CA LEU A 531 0.03 8.40 36.72
C LEU A 531 0.81 9.72 36.71
N GLY A 532 0.78 10.48 35.62
CA GLY A 532 1.47 11.76 35.49
C GLY A 532 2.99 11.61 35.39
N HIS A 533 3.50 10.48 34.90
CA HIS A 533 4.94 10.27 34.71
C HIS A 533 5.48 11.25 33.65
N LYS A 534 6.22 12.27 34.09
CA LYS A 534 6.58 13.44 33.28
C LYS A 534 7.68 13.19 32.26
N ILE A 535 7.60 13.83 31.10
CA ILE A 535 8.70 13.89 30.13
C ILE A 535 9.86 14.75 30.68
N ASN A 536 11.08 14.49 30.21
CA ASN A 536 12.20 15.36 30.49
C ASN A 536 12.03 16.72 29.76
N THR A 537 11.84 17.80 30.51
CA THR A 537 11.63 19.16 29.98
C THR A 537 12.85 19.71 29.24
N LYS A 538 14.01 19.02 29.24
CA LYS A 538 15.15 19.35 28.36
C LYS A 538 14.74 19.43 26.88
N PHE A 539 13.71 18.69 26.47
CA PHE A 539 13.23 18.69 25.09
C PHE A 539 12.41 19.95 24.73
N ALA A 540 12.05 20.81 25.68
CA ALA A 540 11.45 22.12 25.36
C ALA A 540 12.47 23.09 24.72
N PHE A 541 13.76 22.80 24.86
CA PHE A 541 14.84 23.66 24.38
C PHE A 541 15.28 23.23 22.98
N ASN A 542 15.00 24.06 21.96
CA ASN A 542 15.28 23.74 20.55
C ASN A 542 16.77 23.48 20.26
N ASP A 543 17.68 24.12 20.98
CA ASP A 543 19.13 23.90 20.85
C ASP A 543 19.53 22.45 21.16
N ARG A 544 18.73 21.73 21.94
CA ARG A 544 18.98 20.32 22.27
C ARG A 544 18.78 19.37 21.09
N PHE A 545 18.17 19.83 20.01
CA PHE A 545 18.01 19.08 18.76
C PHE A 545 19.05 19.44 17.70
N PHE A 546 20.03 20.32 18.01
CA PHE A 546 21.13 20.64 17.11
C PHE A 546 22.24 19.59 17.18
N PHE A 547 21.92 18.40 16.67
CA PHE A 547 22.88 17.31 16.49
C PHE A 547 22.60 16.59 15.16
N PRO A 548 23.59 15.86 14.60
CA PRO A 548 23.36 15.09 13.38
C PRO A 548 22.28 14.02 13.58
N ASP A 549 21.35 13.89 12.63
CA ASP A 549 20.24 12.90 12.64
C ASP A 549 20.70 11.48 13.06
N THR A 550 21.96 11.12 12.78
CA THR A 550 22.57 9.82 13.07
C THR A 550 22.76 9.48 14.55
N VAL A 551 22.69 10.45 15.47
CA VAL A 551 22.83 10.20 16.92
C VAL A 551 21.51 10.35 17.67
N THR A 552 20.38 10.38 16.97
CA THR A 552 19.05 10.58 17.56
C THR A 552 18.74 9.57 18.65
N PHE A 553 18.98 8.27 18.43
CA PHE A 553 18.76 7.23 19.46
C PHE A 553 19.67 7.36 20.69
N GLN A 554 20.86 7.97 20.56
CA GLN A 554 21.75 8.21 21.70
C GLN A 554 21.30 9.42 22.53
N ARG A 555 20.63 10.39 21.89
CA ARG A 555 20.31 11.69 22.50
C ARG A 555 18.89 11.76 23.04
N MET A 556 17.98 10.99 22.43
CA MET A 556 16.58 10.91 22.80
C MET A 556 16.31 9.57 23.47
N ASP A 557 16.11 9.61 24.78
CA ASP A 557 15.81 8.48 25.63
C ASP A 557 14.59 8.85 26.47
N PHE A 558 13.57 8.00 26.41
CA PHE A 558 12.30 8.11 27.11
C PHE A 558 12.12 6.99 28.13
N SER A 559 13.20 6.30 28.48
CA SER A 559 13.19 5.29 29.52
C SER A 559 12.83 5.89 30.88
N ARG A 560 12.13 5.07 31.66
CA ARG A 560 11.57 5.33 32.98
C ARG A 560 12.34 4.52 34.02
N ASN A 561 12.27 4.99 35.25
CA ASN A 561 12.84 4.24 36.37
C ASN A 561 11.98 2.99 36.67
N PRO A 562 12.53 1.95 37.32
CA PRO A 562 11.79 0.72 37.59
C PRO A 562 10.53 0.88 38.48
N ALA A 563 10.46 1.92 39.32
CA ALA A 563 9.28 2.15 40.17
C ALA A 563 8.11 2.69 39.34
N ASP A 564 8.38 3.62 38.41
CA ASP A 564 7.37 4.13 37.48
C ASP A 564 6.81 2.99 36.61
N GLU A 565 7.68 2.08 36.15
CA GLU A 565 7.30 0.89 35.37
C GLU A 565 6.36 -0.04 36.15
N GLN A 566 6.69 -0.34 37.40
CA GLN A 566 5.87 -1.18 38.26
C GLN A 566 4.52 -0.52 38.60
N ALA A 567 4.52 0.79 38.82
CA ALA A 567 3.30 1.56 39.03
C ALA A 567 2.42 1.53 37.77
N ALA A 568 3.01 1.70 36.59
CA ALA A 568 2.33 1.62 35.31
C ALA A 568 1.74 0.22 35.07
N ASP A 569 2.48 -0.86 35.31
CA ASP A 569 1.97 -2.24 35.22
C ASP A 569 0.71 -2.42 36.10
N THR A 570 0.78 -1.96 37.36
CA THR A 570 -0.32 -2.08 38.32
C THR A 570 -1.55 -1.30 37.86
N LYS A 571 -1.35 -0.07 37.37
CA LYS A 571 -2.43 0.78 36.88
C LYS A 571 -3.00 0.22 35.57
N ALA A 572 -2.18 -0.28 34.67
CA ALA A 572 -2.60 -0.91 33.41
C ALA A 572 -3.49 -2.12 33.65
N MET A 573 -3.17 -2.98 34.63
CA MET A 573 -4.07 -4.07 35.04
C MET A 573 -5.45 -3.57 35.48
N THR A 574 -5.50 -2.45 36.20
CA THR A 574 -6.78 -1.82 36.59
C THR A 574 -7.54 -1.29 35.36
N LEU A 575 -6.80 -0.69 34.41
CA LEU A 575 -7.38 -0.18 33.16
C LEU A 575 -7.97 -1.30 32.31
N LEU A 576 -7.24 -2.42 32.19
CA LEU A 576 -7.67 -3.58 31.42
C LEU A 576 -8.86 -4.29 32.06
N ALA A 577 -8.88 -4.44 33.39
CA ALA A 577 -9.97 -5.08 34.11
C ALA A 577 -11.32 -4.37 33.92
N SER A 578 -11.30 -3.05 33.71
CA SER A 578 -12.49 -2.22 33.46
C SER A 578 -12.71 -1.95 31.96
N SER A 579 -12.10 -2.72 31.08
CA SER A 579 -12.16 -2.53 29.62
C SER A 579 -12.91 -3.65 28.90
N PRO A 580 -13.29 -3.47 27.62
CA PRO A 580 -13.89 -4.52 26.80
C PRO A 580 -12.96 -5.70 26.49
N TYR A 581 -11.69 -5.63 26.93
CA TYR A 581 -10.64 -6.61 26.66
C TYR A 581 -10.37 -7.54 27.85
N ASN A 582 -10.97 -7.30 29.02
CA ASN A 582 -10.74 -8.03 30.27
C ASN A 582 -10.76 -9.57 30.11
N ASP A 583 -11.73 -10.10 29.35
CA ASP A 583 -11.97 -11.53 29.14
C ASP A 583 -11.26 -12.07 27.89
N LYS A 584 -10.46 -11.24 27.21
CA LYS A 584 -9.78 -11.56 25.93
C LYS A 584 -8.25 -11.52 26.05
N LEU A 585 -7.71 -11.52 27.26
CA LEU A 585 -6.28 -11.40 27.51
C LEU A 585 -5.50 -12.71 27.38
N ALA A 586 -6.15 -13.84 27.07
CA ALA A 586 -5.48 -15.13 26.93
C ALA A 586 -4.39 -15.09 25.83
N THR A 587 -4.71 -14.55 24.65
CA THR A 587 -3.74 -14.38 23.55
C THR A 587 -2.66 -13.37 23.91
N ALA A 588 -3.04 -12.29 24.60
CA ALA A 588 -2.11 -11.25 25.05
C ALA A 588 -1.05 -11.81 26.02
N GLY A 589 -1.45 -12.68 26.95
CA GLY A 589 -0.50 -13.37 27.83
C GLY A 589 0.31 -14.46 27.12
N LEU A 590 -0.22 -15.11 26.08
CA LEU A 590 0.58 -15.99 25.21
C LEU A 590 1.65 -15.21 24.44
N PHE A 591 1.33 -14.01 23.95
CA PHE A 591 2.31 -13.11 23.33
C PHE A 591 3.44 -12.78 24.30
N LEU A 592 3.13 -12.41 25.55
CA LEU A 592 4.14 -12.14 26.57
C LEU A 592 5.00 -13.38 26.87
N LYS A 593 4.43 -14.58 26.95
CA LYS A 593 5.20 -15.83 27.11
C LYS A 593 6.15 -16.07 25.94
N ALA A 594 5.68 -15.88 24.71
CA ALA A 594 6.50 -16.05 23.52
C ALA A 594 7.63 -15.01 23.46
N LEU A 595 7.34 -13.76 23.86
CA LEU A 595 8.35 -12.70 23.99
C LEU A 595 9.41 -13.08 25.04
N GLN A 596 8.99 -13.56 26.21
CA GLN A 596 9.88 -14.01 27.28
C GLN A 596 10.79 -15.16 26.83
N GLU A 597 10.25 -16.15 26.11
CA GLU A 597 11.01 -17.28 25.58
C GLU A 597 12.06 -16.83 24.55
N ARG A 598 11.74 -15.82 23.73
CA ARG A 598 12.61 -15.33 22.65
C ARG A 598 13.57 -14.22 23.06
N ALA A 599 13.33 -13.51 24.16
CA ALA A 599 14.16 -12.40 24.63
C ALA A 599 15.67 -12.70 24.73
N PRO A 600 16.12 -13.90 25.18
CA PRO A 600 17.55 -14.21 25.24
C PRO A 600 18.23 -14.35 23.87
N VAL A 601 17.48 -14.73 22.84
CA VAL A 601 18.01 -15.01 21.49
C VAL A 601 17.73 -13.87 20.49
N LEU A 602 16.65 -13.09 20.68
CA LEU A 602 16.28 -11.96 19.83
C LEU A 602 16.52 -10.62 20.55
N ALA A 603 17.74 -10.44 21.05
CA ALA A 603 18.09 -9.32 21.92
C ALA A 603 17.95 -7.96 21.22
N ASN A 604 18.21 -7.86 19.91
CA ASN A 604 18.12 -6.60 19.18
C ASN A 604 16.70 -6.28 18.70
N LEU A 605 15.84 -7.29 18.55
CA LEU A 605 14.42 -7.08 18.29
C LEU A 605 13.67 -6.64 19.54
N ILE A 606 13.95 -7.27 20.69
CA ILE A 606 13.15 -7.07 21.91
C ILE A 606 13.71 -5.94 22.79
N ARG A 607 15.00 -5.62 22.67
CA ARG A 607 15.57 -4.47 23.38
C ARG A 607 15.19 -3.18 22.64
N PRO A 608 14.52 -2.24 23.32
CA PRO A 608 14.09 -0.98 22.71
C PRO A 608 15.27 -0.07 22.45
N HIS A 609 15.05 0.92 21.58
CA HIS A 609 15.98 2.02 21.38
C HIS A 609 15.71 3.21 22.29
N MET A 610 14.43 3.54 22.47
CA MET A 610 14.00 4.79 23.11
C MET A 610 13.21 4.56 24.41
N GLY A 611 12.54 3.41 24.54
CA GLY A 611 11.74 3.06 25.72
C GLY A 611 12.43 2.13 26.72
N ASN A 612 11.64 1.58 27.63
CA ASN A 612 12.05 0.52 28.54
C ASN A 612 11.81 -0.86 27.92
N PRO A 613 12.65 -1.85 28.26
CA PRO A 613 12.51 -3.19 27.71
C PRO A 613 11.23 -3.86 28.21
N LEU A 614 10.57 -4.61 27.32
CA LEU A 614 9.40 -5.42 27.66
C LEU A 614 9.74 -6.62 28.56
N ASP A 615 11.01 -7.03 28.58
CA ASP A 615 11.57 -7.99 29.53
C ASP A 615 12.54 -7.31 30.51
N ILE A 616 12.34 -7.54 31.80
CA ILE A 616 13.18 -7.03 32.90
C ILE A 616 13.76 -8.23 33.64
N LYS A 617 15.02 -8.58 33.33
CA LYS A 617 15.77 -9.67 33.98
C LYS A 617 15.02 -11.01 33.94
N GLY A 618 14.41 -11.34 32.80
CA GLY A 618 13.67 -12.60 32.62
C GLY A 618 12.25 -12.57 33.17
N THR A 619 11.72 -11.41 33.55
CA THR A 619 10.30 -11.19 33.84
C THR A 619 9.73 -10.18 32.86
N VAL A 620 8.68 -10.56 32.15
CA VAL A 620 7.97 -9.66 31.23
C VAL A 620 7.10 -8.65 31.98
N ARG A 621 6.94 -7.45 31.42
CA ARG A 621 5.93 -6.48 31.86
C ARG A 621 4.54 -7.12 31.88
N LEU A 622 3.66 -6.62 32.74
CA LEU A 622 2.32 -7.18 32.95
C LEU A 622 2.34 -8.70 33.24
N ALA A 623 3.31 -9.16 34.04
CA ALA A 623 3.50 -10.57 34.41
C ALA A 623 2.22 -11.31 34.89
N PRO A 624 1.25 -10.66 35.57
CA PRO A 624 -0.04 -11.31 35.90
C PRO A 624 -0.83 -11.76 34.66
N VAL A 625 -0.78 -11.01 33.55
CA VAL A 625 -1.45 -11.38 32.28
C VAL A 625 -0.80 -12.62 31.68
N ALA A 626 0.54 -12.66 31.64
CA ALA A 626 1.27 -13.84 31.20
C ALA A 626 0.94 -15.05 32.09
N SER A 627 0.91 -14.86 33.42
CA SER A 627 0.66 -15.92 34.38
C SER A 627 -0.78 -16.49 34.28
N ALA A 628 -1.76 -15.66 33.95
CA ALA A 628 -3.16 -16.07 33.74
C ALA A 628 -3.40 -16.78 32.40
N ALA A 629 -2.51 -16.61 31.41
CA ALA A 629 -2.67 -17.21 30.10
C ALA A 629 -2.40 -18.74 30.11
N PRO A 630 -2.96 -19.49 29.14
CA PRO A 630 -2.64 -20.90 28.92
C PRO A 630 -1.14 -21.15 28.75
N GLN A 631 -0.70 -22.40 28.91
CA GLN A 631 0.68 -22.77 28.58
C GLN A 631 0.96 -22.54 27.09
N LEU A 632 2.18 -22.12 26.79
CA LEU A 632 2.64 -21.93 25.43
C LEU A 632 2.98 -23.29 24.83
N GLU A 633 2.20 -23.71 23.84
CA GLU A 633 2.28 -24.99 23.14
C GLU A 633 2.70 -24.74 21.69
N SER A 634 4.02 -24.75 21.46
CA SER A 634 4.60 -24.48 20.13
C SER A 634 4.02 -25.39 19.04
N GLN A 635 3.76 -26.66 19.36
CA GLN A 635 3.23 -27.68 18.43
C GLN A 635 1.73 -27.57 18.13
N LYS A 636 0.95 -26.78 18.89
CA LYS A 636 -0.50 -26.67 18.68
C LYS A 636 -0.82 -25.63 17.61
N VAL A 637 -1.07 -26.03 16.36
CA VAL A 637 -1.24 -25.15 15.19
C VAL A 637 -2.18 -23.94 15.46
N GLU A 638 -3.30 -24.18 16.14
CA GLU A 638 -4.32 -23.16 16.43
C GLU A 638 -3.86 -22.06 17.42
N GLN A 639 -2.81 -22.34 18.21
CA GLN A 639 -2.31 -21.41 19.21
C GLN A 639 -1.26 -20.47 18.58
N ILE A 640 -1.73 -19.29 18.18
CA ILE A 640 -0.90 -18.22 17.60
C ILE A 640 -0.57 -17.20 18.69
N ALA A 641 0.65 -17.28 19.22
CA ALA A 641 1.11 -16.36 20.28
C ALA A 641 1.65 -15.04 19.71
N ALA A 642 2.34 -15.08 18.57
CA ALA A 642 2.89 -13.91 17.89
C ALA A 642 2.93 -14.17 16.38
N LEU A 643 3.01 -13.10 15.61
CA LEU A 643 3.07 -13.12 14.15
C LEU A 643 4.50 -12.87 13.62
N PRO A 644 4.77 -13.21 12.35
CA PRO A 644 6.03 -12.86 11.69
C PRO A 644 6.15 -11.35 11.41
N LEU A 645 7.40 -10.89 11.22
CA LEU A 645 7.71 -9.49 10.96
C LEU A 645 7.25 -9.04 9.56
N GLY A 646 6.72 -7.82 9.47
CA GLY A 646 6.33 -7.20 8.20
C GLY A 646 4.96 -7.60 7.68
N GLY A 647 4.11 -8.23 8.49
CA GLY A 647 2.80 -8.74 8.08
C GLY A 647 1.67 -7.70 8.00
N ARG A 648 1.74 -6.59 8.74
CA ARG A 648 0.56 -5.74 9.00
C ARG A 648 0.69 -4.30 8.53
N ILE A 649 1.86 -3.70 8.69
CA ILE A 649 2.06 -2.30 8.37
C ILE A 649 2.69 -2.15 6.98
N LYS A 650 2.06 -1.36 6.12
CA LYS A 650 2.62 -0.89 4.85
C LYS A 650 3.22 0.49 5.10
N LEU A 651 4.51 0.64 4.78
CA LEU A 651 5.21 1.91 4.78
C LEU A 651 5.34 2.40 3.34
N ASP A 652 4.89 3.62 3.08
CA ASP A 652 5.20 4.36 1.85
C ASP A 652 6.63 4.92 1.96
N PRO A 653 7.60 4.40 1.20
CA PRO A 653 9.00 4.78 1.38
C PRO A 653 9.32 6.23 1.00
N TRP A 654 8.45 6.88 0.23
CA TRP A 654 8.65 8.26 -0.21
C TRP A 654 8.22 9.25 0.87
N SER A 655 6.99 9.08 1.37
CA SER A 655 6.34 10.02 2.29
C SER A 655 6.45 9.65 3.76
N ASN A 656 6.93 8.44 4.07
CA ASN A 656 6.95 7.84 5.40
C ASN A 656 5.55 7.52 5.98
N GLU A 657 4.48 7.70 5.21
CA GLU A 657 3.12 7.36 5.63
C GLU A 657 2.96 5.85 5.86
N VAL A 658 2.18 5.52 6.89
CA VAL A 658 1.85 4.13 7.23
C VAL A 658 0.37 3.85 7.04
N SER A 659 0.07 2.66 6.50
CA SER A 659 -1.28 2.14 6.37
C SER A 659 -1.35 0.67 6.77
N MET A 660 -2.54 0.18 7.12
CA MET A 660 -2.75 -1.25 7.29
C MET A 660 -2.62 -1.96 5.94
N LYS A 661 -1.95 -3.11 5.92
CA LYS A 661 -1.91 -4.01 4.75
C LYS A 661 -3.25 -4.71 4.60
N ASN A 662 -3.75 -4.77 3.37
CA ASN A 662 -4.84 -5.66 3.02
C ASN A 662 -4.24 -7.02 2.62
N VAL A 663 -4.19 -7.96 3.56
CA VAL A 663 -3.63 -9.30 3.35
C VAL A 663 -4.74 -10.33 3.44
N LYS A 664 -4.78 -11.26 2.49
CA LYS A 664 -5.67 -12.41 2.57
C LYS A 664 -5.17 -13.33 3.69
N HIS A 665 -5.99 -13.57 4.70
CA HIS A 665 -5.66 -14.55 5.74
C HIS A 665 -5.49 -15.94 5.12
N LEU A 666 -4.35 -16.56 5.40
CA LEU A 666 -4.06 -17.94 5.03
C LEU A 666 -4.22 -18.82 6.27
N THR A 667 -4.78 -20.02 6.07
CA THR A 667 -4.86 -21.02 7.14
C THR A 667 -3.47 -21.59 7.38
N ILE A 668 -3.00 -21.53 8.62
CA ILE A 668 -1.76 -22.16 9.07
C ILE A 668 -1.99 -23.68 9.08
N LEU A 669 -1.18 -24.44 8.35
CA LEU A 669 -1.32 -25.89 8.21
C LEU A 669 -0.38 -26.67 9.12
N SER A 670 0.69 -26.04 9.61
CA SER A 670 1.71 -26.68 10.42
C SER A 670 2.27 -25.74 11.50
N PRO A 671 2.85 -26.27 12.61
CA PRO A 671 3.46 -25.43 13.64
C PRO A 671 4.60 -24.54 13.12
N ALA A 672 5.33 -25.01 12.11
CA ALA A 672 6.45 -24.30 11.50
C ALA A 672 6.00 -23.02 10.75
N GLU A 673 4.75 -22.96 10.28
CA GLU A 673 4.20 -21.79 9.58
C GLU A 673 3.83 -20.62 10.50
N LYS A 674 3.86 -20.81 11.82
CA LYS A 674 3.54 -19.74 12.79
C LYS A 674 4.57 -18.62 12.80
N LEU A 675 5.86 -18.97 12.63
CA LEU A 675 6.98 -18.03 12.46
C LEU A 675 6.99 -16.84 13.45
N PRO A 676 6.82 -17.07 14.77
CA PRO A 676 6.66 -15.98 15.74
C PRO A 676 7.93 -15.13 15.79
N PHE A 677 7.79 -13.82 15.55
CA PHE A 677 8.90 -12.86 15.48
C PHE A 677 9.94 -13.14 14.39
N GLU A 678 9.66 -14.04 13.45
CA GLU A 678 10.62 -14.40 12.42
C GLU A 678 10.58 -13.46 11.21
N VAL A 679 11.73 -13.33 10.58
CA VAL A 679 11.90 -12.69 9.28
C VAL A 679 11.34 -13.59 8.18
N THR A 680 10.52 -13.01 7.31
CA THR A 680 9.98 -13.67 6.10
C THR A 680 10.36 -12.94 4.81
N PRO A 681 10.32 -13.61 3.64
CA PRO A 681 10.47 -12.94 2.35
C PRO A 681 9.46 -11.82 2.12
N PHE A 682 9.84 -10.87 1.26
CA PHE A 682 8.97 -9.81 0.80
C PHE A 682 8.13 -10.21 -0.42
N GLY A 683 6.93 -9.67 -0.50
CA GLY A 683 6.05 -9.81 -1.67
C GLY A 683 5.13 -8.59 -1.81
N PRO A 684 5.67 -7.39 -2.10
CA PRO A 684 4.86 -6.20 -2.24
C PRO A 684 3.95 -6.29 -3.48
N TYR A 685 2.71 -5.84 -3.34
CA TYR A 685 1.78 -5.69 -4.46
C TYR A 685 2.15 -4.41 -5.23
N LEU A 686 2.79 -4.54 -6.40
CA LEU A 686 3.22 -3.38 -7.19
C LEU A 686 2.03 -2.75 -7.92
N THR A 687 2.01 -1.43 -7.94
CA THR A 687 0.99 -0.59 -8.58
C THR A 687 1.67 0.53 -9.33
N ARG A 688 0.98 1.15 -10.29
CA ARG A 688 1.45 2.35 -10.98
C ARG A 688 0.58 3.54 -10.57
N PRO A 689 1.05 4.46 -9.70
CA PRO A 689 0.28 5.65 -9.36
C PRO A 689 0.02 6.47 -10.63
N SER A 690 -1.24 6.86 -10.85
CA SER A 690 -1.61 7.79 -11.93
C SER A 690 -1.33 9.24 -11.49
N ALA A 691 -1.11 10.15 -12.45
CA ALA A 691 -0.88 11.56 -12.15
C ALA A 691 -2.01 12.19 -11.29
N LEU A 692 -3.27 11.80 -11.54
CA LEU A 692 -4.45 12.23 -10.79
C LEU A 692 -4.50 11.71 -9.33
N GLN A 693 -3.95 10.51 -9.07
CA GLN A 693 -3.90 9.94 -7.73
C GLN A 693 -2.90 10.66 -6.81
N ILE A 694 -1.88 11.30 -7.39
CA ILE A 694 -0.84 12.02 -6.64
C ILE A 694 -1.34 13.40 -6.20
N GLU A 695 -2.09 14.11 -7.05
CA GLU A 695 -2.73 15.38 -6.65
C GLU A 695 -3.69 15.18 -5.47
N THR A 696 -4.43 14.07 -5.46
CA THR A 696 -5.36 13.74 -4.37
C THR A 696 -4.64 13.35 -3.07
N ARG A 697 -3.42 12.79 -3.17
CA ARG A 697 -2.52 12.51 -2.03
C ARG A 697 -1.80 13.76 -1.53
N ALA A 698 -1.50 14.71 -2.41
CA ALA A 698 -0.87 15.98 -2.05
C ALA A 698 -1.87 17.01 -1.48
N SER A 699 -3.16 16.84 -1.75
CA SER A 699 -4.24 17.70 -1.25
C SER A 699 -4.88 17.23 0.07
N LYS A 700 -4.45 16.09 0.61
CA LYS A 700 -4.86 15.57 1.93
C LYS A 700 -3.68 15.59 2.86
#